data_AF-A0A356EVJ2-F1
#
_entry.id   AF-A0A356EVJ2-F1
#
_cell.length_a   1.000
_cell.length_b   1.000
_cell.length_c   1.000
_cell.angle_alpha   90.00
_cell.angle_beta   90.00
_cell.angle_gamma   90.00
#
_symmetry.space_group_name_H-M   'P 1'
#
loop_
_entity.id
_entity.type
_entity.pdbx_description
1 polymer ?
#
loop_
_entity_poly.entity_id
_entity_poly.type
_entity_poly.pdbx_seq_one_letter_code
_entity_poly.pdbx_strand_id
1 'polypeptide(L)'
;MDPGETRIPGVRVELLDADGNRTGTTTTTVDGGYYEFLGLVPGVYGVIETQPDGYYDGLDTAGNAGGFAHNPGDSITGAVLVGGIVAENYNFGELRPARLQGTVFVDLDGDLMPDEGETRLRGVTIHLLDESGKRIASTTTDANGEYRFENLRPGAYGVEEIQPAGYLDGNEKVGSAGGTLAANDLMMKISLGPGEKGVDYNFCELLPASISGYVFQDGPTVKLMWYEPQPPVNTVSDGQFTPDDTPIAGVTLRLCDASGLPINGSNGRPMTTVTNAQGYYEFTGLAPGVYTVFQTQPTGYVDGIDTAGSLGGIPMNADEYVDSEALRELVTAHGNDAILAVVVHSGDKGTDYNFSEVQFKRIPYVPPPDPPTDPDPPERLLPAYPKKTYVPYAAPAPYVLEQKPFYGGSGIPLDYSWHLSVINAGQPRRMRDTADAIAVDSNGYFNPVSWAGSSVTDGRWIIANNQGTAENYYHFGMEKGIPVVGDFDGDGVDQIGVFVDGQWFVDVNGNGVWDDGDLWIMLGAEGDQPVTGDWDGDGKTDIGIFGPSWIGDPSALQAEAGLPDGQNEPNGGYKNLPKTPQQSPTERRTMKKTAEGRLRADAIDHVFRYGTAGDRAVAGDWNGDGIATIGIYRNGVWYLDVDGNGQWSEPDLEFEFGQSDDVPVVGDWNGDGIDQVGVYRAGKWRLDTNGNRQLDAQDQVFSLGGADDTPIVGDFDGDGTDQIGVYQSGATPDRQAVIPTSRR
;
A
#
# COMPACT_ATOMS: atom_id res chain seq x y z
N MET A 1 23.62 33.64 -19.48
CA MET A 1 22.21 33.51 -19.86
C MET A 1 22.06 32.17 -20.53
N ASP A 2 21.37 31.27 -19.88
CA ASP A 2 21.18 29.91 -20.35
C ASP A 2 19.96 29.82 -21.29
N PRO A 3 19.92 28.83 -22.20
CA PRO A 3 18.77 28.62 -23.06
C PRO A 3 17.48 28.45 -22.23
N GLY A 4 16.47 29.29 -22.48
CA GLY A 4 15.17 29.23 -21.80
C GLY A 4 14.91 30.33 -20.77
N GLU A 5 15.93 31.10 -20.38
CA GLU A 5 15.76 32.24 -19.48
C GLU A 5 15.00 33.40 -20.16
N THR A 6 14.16 34.10 -19.40
CA THR A 6 13.38 35.25 -19.90
C THR A 6 14.06 36.55 -19.52
N ARG A 7 14.28 37.42 -20.51
CA ARG A 7 14.85 38.76 -20.30
C ARG A 7 13.81 39.71 -19.69
N ILE A 8 14.26 40.57 -18.77
CA ILE A 8 13.38 41.48 -18.01
C ILE A 8 13.62 42.93 -18.46
N PRO A 9 12.71 43.54 -19.24
CA PRO A 9 12.79 44.95 -19.60
C PRO A 9 12.29 45.84 -18.45
N GLY A 10 12.67 47.12 -18.47
CA GLY A 10 12.17 48.13 -17.52
C GLY A 10 12.87 48.15 -16.16
N VAL A 11 13.95 47.39 -15.97
CA VAL A 11 14.69 47.29 -14.70
C VAL A 11 15.75 48.38 -14.63
N ARG A 12 15.85 49.08 -13.48
CA ARG A 12 16.81 50.18 -13.29
C ARG A 12 18.16 49.64 -12.85
N VAL A 13 19.21 50.00 -13.58
CA VAL A 13 20.61 49.68 -13.23
C VAL A 13 21.39 50.98 -13.01
N GLU A 14 22.24 51.01 -11.98
CA GLU A 14 23.04 52.17 -11.61
C GLU A 14 24.54 51.84 -11.58
N LEU A 15 25.37 52.73 -12.11
CA LEU A 15 26.82 52.58 -12.16
C LEU A 15 27.44 52.91 -10.80
N LEU A 16 28.35 52.07 -10.33
CA LEU A 16 29.15 52.23 -9.13
C LEU A 16 30.60 52.63 -9.47
N ASP A 17 31.22 53.42 -8.59
CA ASP A 17 32.64 53.74 -8.67
C ASP A 17 33.54 52.62 -8.12
N ALA A 18 34.86 52.85 -8.10
CA ALA A 18 35.86 51.88 -7.66
C ALA A 18 35.72 51.48 -6.18
N ASP A 19 35.14 52.34 -5.35
CA ASP A 19 34.90 52.10 -3.93
C ASP A 19 33.51 51.48 -3.69
N GLY A 20 32.75 51.20 -4.76
CA GLY A 20 31.39 50.66 -4.70
C GLY A 20 30.31 51.70 -4.41
N ASN A 21 30.63 53.00 -4.46
CA ASN A 21 29.64 54.05 -4.23
C ASN A 21 28.84 54.33 -5.50
N ARG A 22 27.56 54.66 -5.31
CA ARG A 22 26.65 55.07 -6.38
C ARG A 22 27.13 56.36 -7.04
N THR A 23 27.32 56.32 -8.37
CA THR A 23 27.74 57.50 -9.15
C THR A 23 26.58 58.44 -9.49
N GLY A 24 25.33 57.98 -9.33
CA GLY A 24 24.13 58.66 -9.82
C GLY A 24 23.87 58.50 -11.32
N THR A 25 24.75 57.81 -12.06
CA THR A 25 24.53 57.48 -13.47
C THR A 25 23.70 56.21 -13.59
N THR A 26 22.56 56.29 -14.26
CA THR A 26 21.57 55.21 -14.32
C THR A 26 21.16 54.91 -15.74
N THR A 27 20.72 53.67 -15.98
CA THR A 27 20.07 53.23 -17.20
C THR A 27 18.89 52.32 -16.86
N THR A 28 18.09 51.98 -17.85
CA THR A 28 16.95 51.06 -17.71
C THR A 28 17.04 49.99 -18.79
N THR A 29 16.82 48.73 -18.42
CA THR A 29 16.87 47.63 -19.39
C THR A 29 15.82 47.84 -20.47
N VAL A 30 16.21 47.65 -21.73
CA VAL A 30 15.30 47.79 -22.90
C VAL A 30 14.58 46.47 -23.21
N ASP A 31 13.72 46.45 -24.22
CA ASP A 31 13.14 45.23 -24.77
C ASP A 31 14.25 44.21 -25.09
N GLY A 32 14.24 43.08 -24.36
CA GLY A 32 15.33 42.11 -24.39
C GLY A 32 16.33 42.20 -23.22
N GLY A 33 16.03 42.95 -22.15
CA GLY A 33 16.75 42.90 -20.87
C GLY A 33 18.16 43.50 -20.90
N TYR A 34 18.55 44.16 -21.99
CA TYR A 34 19.89 44.72 -22.15
C TYR A 34 19.99 46.11 -21.52
N TYR A 35 21.14 46.40 -20.89
CA TYR A 35 21.50 47.72 -20.41
C TYR A 35 22.94 48.07 -20.81
N GLU A 36 23.24 49.37 -20.89
CA GLU A 36 24.59 49.83 -21.22
C GLU A 36 24.97 51.16 -20.56
N PHE A 37 26.27 51.32 -20.32
CA PHE A 37 26.89 52.58 -19.93
C PHE A 37 28.02 52.89 -20.92
N LEU A 38 27.88 54.00 -21.66
CA LEU A 38 28.83 54.40 -22.70
C LEU A 38 29.75 55.52 -22.24
N GLY A 39 30.92 55.64 -22.88
CA GLY A 39 31.84 56.76 -22.66
C GLY A 39 32.57 56.74 -21.31
N LEU A 40 32.68 55.57 -20.67
CA LEU A 40 33.41 55.41 -19.42
C LEU A 40 34.91 55.63 -19.63
N VAL A 41 35.53 56.38 -18.72
CA VAL A 41 37.00 56.52 -18.68
C VAL A 41 37.63 55.23 -18.15
N PRO A 42 38.88 54.91 -18.49
CA PRO A 42 39.55 53.74 -17.90
C PRO A 42 39.56 53.84 -16.36
N GLY A 43 39.18 52.75 -15.69
CA GLY A 43 38.96 52.73 -14.24
C GLY A 43 38.38 51.41 -13.75
N VAL A 44 38.08 51.36 -12.44
CA VAL A 44 37.38 50.24 -11.81
C VAL A 44 35.94 50.67 -11.54
N TYR A 45 34.98 49.82 -11.93
CA TYR A 45 33.56 50.12 -11.87
C TYR A 45 32.77 48.95 -11.30
N GLY A 46 31.53 49.24 -10.91
CA GLY A 46 30.51 48.23 -10.63
C GLY A 46 29.15 48.64 -11.18
N VAL A 47 28.17 47.78 -11.02
CA VAL A 47 26.76 47.99 -11.35
C VAL A 47 25.90 47.48 -10.20
N ILE A 48 24.78 48.15 -9.94
CA ILE A 48 23.76 47.70 -8.98
C ILE A 48 22.39 47.76 -9.63
N GLU A 49 21.63 46.68 -9.55
CA GLU A 49 20.26 46.58 -10.02
C GLU A 49 19.28 47.03 -8.90
N THR A 50 18.11 47.51 -9.32
CA THR A 50 16.97 47.64 -8.42
C THR A 50 16.08 46.44 -8.64
N GLN A 51 15.98 45.56 -7.63
CA GLN A 51 15.11 44.38 -7.61
C GLN A 51 13.81 44.63 -8.37
N PRO A 52 13.57 43.92 -9.49
CA PRO A 52 12.33 44.06 -10.24
C PRO A 52 11.12 43.59 -9.43
N ASP A 53 10.01 44.35 -9.53
CA ASP A 53 8.75 44.00 -8.88
C ASP A 53 8.24 42.63 -9.36
N GLY A 54 7.87 41.77 -8.42
CA GLY A 54 7.33 40.43 -8.72
C GLY A 54 8.38 39.36 -8.99
N TYR A 55 9.66 39.66 -8.76
CA TYR A 55 10.77 38.70 -8.79
C TYR A 55 11.45 38.61 -7.42
N TYR A 56 12.18 37.52 -7.21
CA TYR A 56 13.10 37.35 -6.10
C TYR A 56 14.53 37.40 -6.62
N ASP A 57 15.41 38.09 -5.89
CA ASP A 57 16.87 38.09 -6.10
C ASP A 57 17.39 36.65 -6.23
N GLY A 58 18.10 36.38 -7.31
CA GLY A 58 18.72 35.11 -7.64
C GLY A 58 20.24 35.18 -7.61
N LEU A 59 20.89 34.82 -8.72
CA LEU A 59 22.34 34.76 -8.82
C LEU A 59 22.86 35.69 -9.92
N ASP A 60 23.65 36.68 -9.51
CA ASP A 60 24.36 37.58 -10.39
C ASP A 60 25.66 36.97 -10.90
N THR A 61 26.06 37.39 -12.10
CA THR A 61 27.28 36.93 -12.78
C THR A 61 28.12 38.10 -13.25
N ALA A 62 29.38 38.14 -12.81
CA ALA A 62 30.36 39.12 -13.30
C ALA A 62 30.76 38.84 -14.76
N GLY A 63 31.04 39.91 -15.50
CA GLY A 63 31.29 39.84 -16.94
C GLY A 63 32.74 39.62 -17.35
N ASN A 64 33.01 39.83 -18.64
CA ASN A 64 34.29 39.54 -19.30
C ASN A 64 35.48 40.41 -18.83
N ALA A 65 35.25 41.50 -18.10
CA ALA A 65 36.29 42.37 -17.55
C ALA A 65 36.52 42.17 -16.04
N GLY A 66 36.09 41.01 -15.51
CA GLY A 66 36.28 40.58 -14.12
C GLY A 66 35.29 41.23 -13.15
N GLY A 67 35.59 41.12 -11.86
CA GLY A 67 34.76 41.65 -10.77
C GLY A 67 34.20 40.56 -9.86
N PHE A 68 33.36 41.00 -8.91
CA PHE A 68 32.74 40.20 -7.87
C PHE A 68 31.24 40.48 -7.87
N ALA A 69 30.45 39.44 -8.15
CA ALA A 69 29.01 39.42 -7.96
C ALA A 69 28.69 39.15 -6.48
N HIS A 70 27.76 39.90 -5.91
CA HIS A 70 27.33 39.79 -4.51
C HIS A 70 25.99 39.08 -4.47
N ASN A 71 26.00 37.78 -4.16
CA ASN A 71 24.81 36.92 -4.16
C ASN A 71 24.45 36.49 -2.72
N PRO A 72 23.29 36.89 -2.17
CA PRO A 72 22.31 37.86 -2.71
C PRO A 72 22.83 39.31 -2.61
N GLY A 73 22.29 40.23 -3.42
CA GLY A 73 22.71 41.64 -3.35
C GLY A 73 22.53 42.53 -4.58
N ASP A 74 21.98 42.05 -5.69
CA ASP A 74 21.77 42.80 -6.95
C ASP A 74 22.97 43.68 -7.34
N SER A 75 24.20 43.24 -7.09
CA SER A 75 25.39 44.10 -7.21
C SER A 75 26.61 43.36 -7.70
N ILE A 76 27.29 43.98 -8.67
CA ILE A 76 28.54 43.50 -9.22
C ILE A 76 29.57 44.62 -9.13
N THR A 77 30.74 44.36 -8.55
CA THR A 77 31.78 45.37 -8.30
C THR A 77 33.14 44.94 -8.81
N GLY A 78 34.06 45.88 -9.04
CA GLY A 78 35.46 45.55 -9.34
C GLY A 78 35.77 45.21 -10.81
N ALA A 79 34.88 45.56 -11.75
CA ALA A 79 35.13 45.46 -13.18
C ALA A 79 36.27 46.40 -13.60
N VAL A 80 37.31 45.90 -14.27
CA VAL A 80 38.48 46.70 -14.65
C VAL A 80 38.41 47.10 -16.12
N LEU A 81 38.10 48.37 -16.38
CA LEU A 81 38.00 48.91 -17.73
C LEU A 81 39.33 49.57 -18.15
N VAL A 82 39.99 48.98 -19.15
CA VAL A 82 41.16 49.57 -19.82
C VAL A 82 40.75 50.23 -21.14
N GLY A 83 41.60 51.11 -21.69
CA GLY A 83 41.26 51.86 -22.91
C GLY A 83 40.89 50.95 -24.09
N GLY A 84 39.66 51.11 -24.61
CA GLY A 84 39.15 50.37 -25.77
C GLY A 84 38.47 49.03 -25.46
N ILE A 85 38.36 48.62 -24.19
CA ILE A 85 37.62 47.41 -23.81
C ILE A 85 36.10 47.64 -23.85
N VAL A 86 35.35 46.60 -24.23
CA VAL A 86 33.89 46.52 -24.04
C VAL A 86 33.63 45.49 -22.95
N ALA A 87 33.12 45.96 -21.81
CA ALA A 87 32.79 45.15 -20.65
C ALA A 87 31.36 44.61 -20.83
N GLU A 88 31.22 43.30 -21.01
CA GLU A 88 29.97 42.63 -21.38
C GLU A 88 29.66 41.47 -20.42
N ASN A 89 28.40 41.04 -20.40
CA ASN A 89 27.89 39.89 -19.62
C ASN A 89 27.91 40.09 -18.09
N TYR A 90 27.69 41.31 -17.62
CA TYR A 90 27.41 41.61 -16.22
C TYR A 90 25.91 41.44 -15.98
N ASN A 91 25.49 40.22 -15.65
CA ASN A 91 24.07 39.85 -15.66
C ASN A 91 23.53 39.72 -14.24
N PHE A 92 22.32 40.25 -14.02
CA PHE A 92 21.53 40.04 -12.81
C PHE A 92 20.56 38.88 -13.04
N GLY A 93 20.52 37.94 -12.09
CA GLY A 93 19.75 36.71 -12.23
C GLY A 93 18.52 36.74 -11.36
N GLU A 94 17.33 36.79 -11.96
CA GLU A 94 16.07 36.96 -11.23
C GLU A 94 15.20 35.71 -11.22
N LEU A 95 14.62 35.40 -10.06
CA LEU A 95 13.77 34.23 -9.87
C LEU A 95 12.30 34.62 -9.90
N ARG A 96 11.53 33.96 -10.77
CA ARG A 96 10.06 34.09 -10.74
C ARG A 96 9.48 33.38 -9.53
N PRO A 97 8.47 33.96 -8.85
CA PRO A 97 7.77 33.29 -7.78
C PRO A 97 7.09 32.01 -8.28
N ALA A 98 7.18 30.96 -7.48
CA ALA A 98 6.44 29.72 -7.66
C ALA A 98 5.08 29.79 -6.95
N ARG A 99 4.26 28.76 -7.16
CA ARG A 99 3.02 28.55 -6.41
C ARG A 99 2.75 27.07 -6.18
N LEU A 100 1.95 26.79 -5.16
CA LEU A 100 1.51 25.46 -4.78
C LEU A 100 0.00 25.46 -4.59
N GLN A 101 -0.70 24.47 -5.12
CA GLN A 101 -2.14 24.31 -4.96
C GLN A 101 -2.55 22.83 -4.91
N GLY A 102 -3.70 22.58 -4.28
CA GLY A 102 -4.31 21.27 -4.20
C GLY A 102 -5.79 21.36 -3.81
N THR A 103 -6.42 20.21 -3.63
CA THR A 103 -7.86 20.12 -3.34
C THR A 103 -8.11 19.18 -2.16
N VAL A 104 -9.09 19.50 -1.33
CA VAL A 104 -9.61 18.62 -0.28
C VAL A 104 -11.03 18.22 -0.60
N PHE A 105 -11.30 16.91 -0.63
CA PHE A 105 -12.60 16.39 -1.05
C PHE A 105 -12.89 15.02 -0.44
N VAL A 106 -14.17 14.66 -0.41
CA VAL A 106 -14.59 13.31 -0.03
C VAL A 106 -14.36 12.39 -1.21
N ASP A 107 -13.48 11.42 -1.02
CA ASP A 107 -13.19 10.37 -2.00
C ASP A 107 -14.16 9.19 -1.77
N LEU A 108 -14.94 8.88 -2.81
CA LEU A 108 -15.99 7.86 -2.73
C LEU A 108 -15.61 6.56 -3.42
N ASP A 109 -14.66 6.58 -4.35
CA ASP A 109 -14.28 5.44 -5.18
C ASP A 109 -12.80 5.05 -5.09
N GLY A 110 -12.01 5.81 -4.33
CA GLY A 110 -10.62 5.52 -3.96
C GLY A 110 -9.61 5.90 -5.05
N ASP A 111 -10.00 6.69 -6.04
CA ASP A 111 -9.13 7.02 -7.19
C ASP A 111 -8.19 8.22 -6.92
N LEU A 112 -8.30 8.83 -5.74
CA LEU A 112 -7.52 9.99 -5.29
C LEU A 112 -7.68 11.24 -6.16
N MET A 113 -8.71 11.28 -7.01
CA MET A 113 -9.00 12.35 -7.93
C MET A 113 -10.36 12.97 -7.66
N PRO A 114 -10.46 14.30 -7.74
CA PRO A 114 -11.71 14.98 -7.50
C PRO A 114 -12.71 14.76 -8.65
N ASP A 115 -13.69 13.88 -8.46
CA ASP A 115 -14.68 13.44 -9.45
C ASP A 115 -16.08 14.08 -9.34
N GLU A 116 -16.91 13.90 -10.37
CA GLU A 116 -18.29 14.43 -10.38
C GLU A 116 -19.19 13.64 -9.42
N GLY A 117 -19.71 14.32 -8.40
CA GLY A 117 -20.56 13.71 -7.37
C GLY A 117 -19.90 13.65 -5.99
N GLU A 118 -18.59 13.81 -5.96
CA GLU A 118 -17.80 13.90 -4.74
C GLU A 118 -17.89 15.27 -4.08
N THR A 119 -17.88 15.26 -2.75
CA THR A 119 -18.07 16.49 -1.98
C THR A 119 -16.75 17.21 -1.82
N ARG A 120 -16.61 18.39 -2.43
CA ARG A 120 -15.48 19.30 -2.16
C ARG A 120 -15.60 19.94 -0.80
N LEU A 121 -14.53 19.90 0.00
CA LEU A 121 -14.57 20.35 1.39
C LEU A 121 -14.05 21.77 1.55
N ARG A 122 -14.96 22.67 1.94
CA ARG A 122 -14.65 24.08 2.20
C ARG A 122 -14.21 24.33 3.64
N GLY A 123 -13.21 25.20 3.81
CA GLY A 123 -12.79 25.69 5.12
C GLY A 123 -11.83 24.77 5.86
N VAL A 124 -11.32 23.74 5.19
CA VAL A 124 -10.28 22.85 5.72
C VAL A 124 -8.97 23.63 5.78
N THR A 125 -8.24 23.50 6.89
CA THR A 125 -7.04 24.31 7.14
C THR A 125 -5.82 23.57 6.64
N ILE A 126 -5.08 24.20 5.72
CA ILE A 126 -3.81 23.69 5.19
C ILE A 126 -2.67 24.59 5.67
N HIS A 127 -1.64 23.99 6.24
CA HIS A 127 -0.39 24.65 6.59
C HIS A 127 0.64 24.47 5.47
N LEU A 128 1.39 25.53 5.17
CA LEU A 128 2.60 25.45 4.38
C LEU A 128 3.79 25.29 5.32
N LEU A 129 4.69 24.37 5.00
CA LEU A 129 5.89 24.06 5.75
C LEU A 129 7.14 24.43 4.95
N ASP A 130 8.19 24.86 5.65
CA ASP A 130 9.53 24.96 5.06
C ASP A 130 10.19 23.57 4.95
N GLU A 131 11.37 23.52 4.34
CA GLU A 131 12.17 22.29 4.15
C GLU A 131 12.42 21.52 5.46
N SER A 132 12.44 22.20 6.61
CA SER A 132 12.66 21.56 7.92
C SER A 132 11.39 20.99 8.56
N GLY A 133 10.22 21.16 7.92
CA GLY A 133 8.93 20.77 8.48
C GLY A 133 8.35 21.79 9.45
N LYS A 134 8.81 23.05 9.43
CA LYS A 134 8.23 24.11 10.26
C LYS A 134 7.12 24.81 9.49
N ARG A 135 5.94 24.94 10.11
CA ARG A 135 4.83 25.73 9.58
C ARG A 135 5.24 27.20 9.40
N ILE A 136 5.18 27.69 8.18
CA ILE A 136 5.55 29.06 7.79
C ILE A 136 4.35 29.90 7.31
N ALA A 137 3.28 29.24 6.85
CA ALA A 137 2.03 29.89 6.49
C ALA A 137 0.84 28.94 6.66
N SER A 138 -0.37 29.45 6.47
CA SER A 138 -1.59 28.65 6.41
C SER A 138 -2.62 29.29 5.50
N THR A 139 -3.47 28.47 4.91
CA THR A 139 -4.64 28.90 4.14
C THR A 139 -5.82 27.97 4.47
N THR A 140 -6.99 28.28 3.94
CA THR A 140 -8.16 27.40 4.03
C THR A 140 -8.72 27.12 2.66
N THR A 141 -9.25 25.92 2.46
CA THR A 141 -9.90 25.55 1.19
C THR A 141 -11.13 26.42 0.90
N ASP A 142 -11.35 26.72 -0.37
CA ASP A 142 -12.49 27.52 -0.84
C ASP A 142 -13.74 26.67 -1.11
N ALA A 143 -14.75 27.24 -1.78
CA ALA A 143 -16.02 26.54 -2.04
C ALA A 143 -15.89 25.32 -2.96
N ASN A 144 -14.79 25.23 -3.72
CA ASN A 144 -14.47 24.11 -4.58
C ASN A 144 -13.48 23.14 -3.92
N GLY A 145 -13.20 23.29 -2.61
CA GLY A 145 -12.20 22.47 -1.92
C GLY A 145 -10.76 22.85 -2.24
N GLU A 146 -10.54 23.87 -3.07
CA GLU A 146 -9.19 24.25 -3.51
C GLU A 146 -8.48 25.09 -2.45
N TYR A 147 -7.19 24.80 -2.24
CA TYR A 147 -6.28 25.67 -1.50
C TYR A 147 -5.11 26.09 -2.39
N ARG A 148 -4.52 27.25 -2.10
CA ARG A 148 -3.33 27.76 -2.82
C ARG A 148 -2.42 28.60 -1.95
N PHE A 149 -1.13 28.45 -2.18
CA PHE A 149 -0.05 29.30 -1.72
C PHE A 149 0.60 29.97 -2.93
N GLU A 150 0.45 31.29 -3.02
CA GLU A 150 0.99 32.11 -4.12
C GLU A 150 2.27 32.81 -3.68
N ASN A 151 3.04 33.29 -4.65
CA ASN A 151 4.26 34.09 -4.44
C ASN A 151 5.34 33.38 -3.61
N LEU A 152 5.52 32.06 -3.80
CA LEU A 152 6.54 31.29 -3.08
C LEU A 152 7.92 31.55 -3.67
N ARG A 153 8.94 31.73 -2.83
CA ARG A 153 10.33 31.74 -3.30
C ARG A 153 10.66 30.32 -3.79
N PRO A 154 11.33 30.13 -4.94
CA PRO A 154 11.76 28.80 -5.35
C PRO A 154 12.56 28.09 -4.26
N GLY A 155 12.26 26.82 -4.02
CA GLY A 155 12.78 26.04 -2.89
C GLY A 155 11.92 24.81 -2.56
N ALA A 156 12.28 24.13 -1.47
CA ALA A 156 11.58 22.96 -0.97
C ALA A 156 10.52 23.33 0.09
N TYR A 157 9.34 22.74 -0.04
CA TYR A 157 8.19 22.98 0.82
C TYR A 157 7.49 21.69 1.24
N GLY A 158 6.57 21.80 2.18
CA GLY A 158 5.56 20.79 2.49
C GLY A 158 4.18 21.41 2.66
N VAL A 159 3.16 20.56 2.67
CA VAL A 159 1.79 20.93 3.04
C VAL A 159 1.26 19.95 4.08
N GLU A 160 0.54 20.47 5.07
CA GLU A 160 -0.05 19.68 6.15
C GLU A 160 -1.52 20.07 6.32
N GLU A 161 -2.40 19.10 6.30
CA GLU A 161 -3.82 19.27 6.57
C GLU A 161 -4.12 19.18 8.06
N ILE A 162 -5.17 19.87 8.49
CA ILE A 162 -5.86 19.56 9.74
C ILE A 162 -7.11 18.78 9.39
N GLN A 163 -7.12 17.50 9.75
CA GLN A 163 -8.27 16.60 9.59
C GLN A 163 -9.60 17.33 9.82
N PRO A 164 -10.44 17.45 8.79
CA PRO A 164 -11.74 18.09 8.88
C PRO A 164 -12.68 17.32 9.82
N ALA A 165 -13.32 18.05 10.73
CA ALA A 165 -14.22 17.45 11.70
C ALA A 165 -15.45 16.82 11.03
N GLY A 166 -15.78 15.59 11.43
CA GLY A 166 -16.93 14.84 10.91
C GLY A 166 -16.61 13.99 9.68
N TYR A 167 -15.37 14.04 9.21
CA TYR A 167 -14.82 13.14 8.20
C TYR A 167 -13.85 12.18 8.87
N LEU A 168 -13.68 11.03 8.24
CA LEU A 168 -12.60 10.11 8.53
C LEU A 168 -11.47 10.44 7.57
N ASP A 169 -10.28 10.25 8.07
CA ASP A 169 -9.05 10.31 7.30
C ASP A 169 -9.07 9.38 6.09
N GLY A 170 -8.53 9.85 4.96
CA GLY A 170 -8.37 9.09 3.73
C GLY A 170 -6.96 9.23 3.18
N ASN A 171 -6.74 8.78 1.93
CA ASN A 171 -5.42 8.81 1.32
C ASN A 171 -5.05 10.20 0.79
N GLU A 172 -3.78 10.42 0.43
CA GLU A 172 -3.36 11.68 -0.16
C GLU A 172 -2.61 11.52 -1.49
N LYS A 173 -2.78 12.50 -2.37
CA LYS A 173 -2.14 12.53 -3.68
C LYS A 173 -1.00 13.53 -3.75
N VAL A 174 0.20 13.03 -4.02
CA VAL A 174 1.36 13.88 -4.31
C VAL A 174 1.19 14.58 -5.67
N GLY A 175 1.49 15.88 -5.68
CA GLY A 175 1.27 16.75 -6.83
C GLY A 175 2.39 16.77 -7.87
N SER A 176 2.24 17.69 -8.82
CA SER A 176 3.01 17.75 -10.07
C SER A 176 4.49 18.15 -9.94
N ALA A 177 4.92 18.64 -8.78
CA ALA A 177 6.30 19.10 -8.52
C ALA A 177 7.04 18.17 -7.55
N GLY A 178 6.63 16.89 -7.52
CA GLY A 178 7.17 15.87 -6.64
C GLY A 178 6.84 16.10 -5.17
N GLY A 179 7.63 15.49 -4.29
CA GLY A 179 7.38 15.42 -2.86
C GLY A 179 7.06 14.00 -2.42
N THR A 180 6.81 13.82 -1.13
CA THR A 180 6.35 12.55 -0.54
C THR A 180 5.42 12.73 0.61
N LEU A 181 4.58 11.72 0.81
CA LEU A 181 3.82 11.51 2.03
C LEU A 181 4.80 11.23 3.17
N ALA A 182 4.85 12.12 4.15
CA ALA A 182 5.73 12.03 5.32
C ALA A 182 5.00 11.53 6.56
N ALA A 183 3.69 11.77 6.64
CA ALA A 183 2.75 11.19 7.59
C ALA A 183 1.33 11.41 7.04
N ASN A 184 0.35 10.89 7.77
CA ASN A 184 -1.04 11.27 7.55
C ASN A 184 -1.22 12.79 7.58
N ASP A 185 -2.05 13.30 6.67
CA ASP A 185 -2.30 14.72 6.48
C ASP A 185 -1.01 15.51 6.16
N LEU A 186 0.10 14.89 5.74
CA LEU A 186 1.40 15.57 5.64
C LEU A 186 2.23 15.17 4.43
N MET A 187 2.40 16.12 3.50
CA MET A 187 3.31 16.02 2.37
C MET A 187 4.54 16.91 2.57
N MET A 188 5.72 16.41 2.23
CA MET A 188 7.00 17.13 2.37
C MET A 188 7.84 17.02 1.09
N LYS A 189 8.94 17.79 1.04
CA LYS A 189 9.97 17.74 -0.04
C LYS A 189 9.45 18.11 -1.43
N ILE A 190 8.42 18.95 -1.48
CA ILE A 190 7.86 19.51 -2.70
C ILE A 190 8.85 20.54 -3.23
N SER A 191 9.50 20.26 -4.37
CA SER A 191 10.57 21.10 -4.90
C SER A 191 10.02 22.02 -5.98
N LEU A 192 9.93 23.32 -5.69
CA LEU A 192 9.43 24.32 -6.62
C LEU A 192 10.57 25.14 -7.24
N GLY A 193 10.73 25.05 -8.55
CA GLY A 193 11.62 25.88 -9.35
C GLY A 193 11.06 27.26 -9.69
N PRO A 194 11.86 28.14 -10.33
CA PRO A 194 11.46 29.51 -10.66
C PRO A 194 10.26 29.60 -11.60
N GLY A 195 9.14 30.11 -11.09
CA GLY A 195 7.87 30.22 -11.82
C GLY A 195 7.09 28.92 -11.94
N GLU A 196 7.52 27.86 -11.23
CA GLU A 196 6.85 26.57 -11.25
C GLU A 196 5.48 26.63 -10.57
N LYS A 197 4.56 25.82 -11.09
CA LYS A 197 3.20 25.68 -10.58
C LYS A 197 3.04 24.26 -10.09
N GLY A 198 3.23 24.04 -8.79
CA GLY A 198 2.87 22.79 -8.15
C GLY A 198 1.35 22.69 -8.07
N VAL A 199 0.76 21.68 -8.71
CA VAL A 199 -0.67 21.41 -8.70
C VAL A 199 -0.96 20.00 -8.20
N ASP A 200 -2.22 19.71 -7.89
CA ASP A 200 -2.73 18.38 -7.54
C ASP A 200 -2.16 17.75 -6.25
N TYR A 201 -1.83 18.58 -5.26
CA TYR A 201 -1.49 18.14 -3.89
C TYR A 201 -2.77 17.91 -3.08
N ASN A 202 -3.44 16.80 -3.31
CA ASN A 202 -4.80 16.59 -2.81
C ASN A 202 -4.82 15.80 -1.50
N PHE A 203 -5.77 16.15 -0.63
CA PHE A 203 -6.11 15.37 0.55
C PHE A 203 -7.51 14.76 0.35
N CYS A 204 -7.61 13.45 0.49
CA CYS A 204 -8.86 12.72 0.30
C CYS A 204 -9.46 12.34 1.65
N GLU A 205 -10.77 12.51 1.76
CA GLU A 205 -11.51 12.36 3.01
C GLU A 205 -12.59 11.31 2.84
N LEU A 206 -12.94 10.63 3.93
CA LEU A 206 -13.97 9.60 3.93
C LEU A 206 -15.17 10.04 4.76
N LEU A 207 -16.37 9.73 4.30
CA LEU A 207 -17.57 9.92 5.08
C LEU A 207 -17.74 8.74 6.05
N PRO A 208 -18.02 9.00 7.34
CA PRO A 208 -18.28 7.92 8.29
C PRO A 208 -19.57 7.20 7.93
N ALA A 209 -19.48 5.88 7.86
CA ALA A 209 -20.60 5.00 7.59
C ALA A 209 -21.23 4.43 8.88
N SER A 210 -22.34 3.70 8.72
CA SER A 210 -23.07 3.09 9.83
C SER A 210 -23.69 1.75 9.45
N ILE A 211 -23.81 0.85 10.42
CA ILE A 211 -24.55 -0.41 10.33
C ILE A 211 -25.55 -0.45 11.48
N SER A 212 -26.81 -0.75 11.18
CA SER A 212 -27.87 -0.81 12.17
C SER A 212 -28.89 -1.90 11.87
N GLY A 213 -29.58 -2.34 12.91
CA GLY A 213 -30.64 -3.33 12.79
C GLY A 213 -31.35 -3.54 14.11
N TYR A 214 -32.12 -4.62 14.17
CA TYR A 214 -32.94 -4.96 15.31
C TYR A 214 -32.64 -6.37 15.81
N VAL A 215 -32.70 -6.53 17.13
CA VAL A 215 -32.85 -7.84 17.77
C VAL A 215 -34.27 -7.96 18.30
N PHE A 216 -34.98 -9.00 17.91
CA PHE A 216 -36.39 -9.18 18.26
C PHE A 216 -36.76 -10.64 18.43
N GLN A 217 -37.75 -10.88 19.29
CA GLN A 217 -38.43 -12.15 19.35
C GLN A 217 -39.32 -12.28 18.13
N ASP A 218 -39.01 -13.24 17.26
CA ASP A 218 -39.74 -13.56 16.04
C ASP A 218 -40.99 -14.37 16.38
N GLY A 219 -42.14 -13.74 16.21
CA GLY A 219 -43.44 -14.25 16.57
C GLY A 219 -43.68 -14.43 18.09
N PRO A 220 -44.80 -15.07 18.45
CA PRO A 220 -45.17 -15.29 19.84
C PRO A 220 -44.38 -16.45 20.48
N THR A 221 -44.25 -16.43 21.82
CA THR A 221 -43.63 -17.52 22.57
C THR A 221 -44.26 -18.89 22.22
N VAL A 222 -43.44 -19.81 21.71
CA VAL A 222 -43.85 -21.17 21.36
C VAL A 222 -43.97 -22.00 22.64
N LYS A 223 -45.20 -22.43 22.96
CA LYS A 223 -45.47 -23.26 24.13
C LYS A 223 -45.33 -24.73 23.77
N LEU A 224 -44.41 -25.42 24.44
CA LEU A 224 -44.17 -26.85 24.24
C LEU A 224 -44.60 -27.63 25.48
N MET A 225 -45.22 -28.78 25.30
CA MET A 225 -45.39 -29.72 26.41
C MET A 225 -44.02 -30.27 26.84
N TRP A 226 -43.90 -30.71 28.11
CA TRP A 226 -42.62 -31.20 28.65
C TRP A 226 -41.99 -32.36 27.84
N TYR A 227 -42.79 -33.10 27.06
CA TYR A 227 -42.35 -34.22 26.22
C TYR A 227 -42.22 -33.88 24.72
N GLU A 228 -42.63 -32.68 24.27
CA GLU A 228 -42.58 -32.31 22.86
C GLU A 228 -41.17 -31.85 22.46
N PRO A 229 -40.62 -32.34 21.32
CA PRO A 229 -39.38 -31.80 20.78
C PRO A 229 -39.58 -30.34 20.34
N GLN A 230 -38.49 -29.57 20.31
CA GLN A 230 -38.54 -28.24 19.69
C GLN A 230 -38.78 -28.41 18.18
N PRO A 231 -39.73 -27.68 17.58
CA PRO A 231 -39.88 -27.65 16.13
C PRO A 231 -38.65 -26.96 15.49
N PRO A 232 -38.36 -27.24 14.21
CA PRO A 232 -37.35 -26.51 13.45
C PRO A 232 -37.64 -25.01 13.45
N VAL A 233 -36.58 -24.19 13.55
CA VAL A 233 -36.70 -22.73 13.71
C VAL A 233 -37.45 -22.11 12.53
N ASN A 234 -37.15 -22.56 11.31
CA ASN A 234 -37.81 -22.10 10.08
C ASN A 234 -39.32 -22.38 9.97
N THR A 235 -39.92 -23.09 10.93
CA THR A 235 -41.38 -23.29 10.99
C THR A 235 -42.09 -22.32 11.92
N VAL A 236 -41.32 -21.57 12.72
CA VAL A 236 -41.84 -20.68 13.78
C VAL A 236 -41.22 -19.28 13.77
N SER A 237 -40.21 -19.04 12.95
CA SER A 237 -39.54 -17.76 12.70
C SER A 237 -39.50 -17.52 11.19
N ASP A 238 -39.80 -16.29 10.76
CA ASP A 238 -39.72 -15.86 9.36
C ASP A 238 -38.58 -14.88 9.06
N GLY A 239 -37.87 -14.45 10.10
CA GLY A 239 -36.73 -13.56 10.08
C GLY A 239 -37.05 -12.10 9.78
N GLN A 240 -38.32 -11.75 9.57
CA GLN A 240 -38.74 -10.40 9.23
C GLN A 240 -39.23 -9.66 10.45
N PHE A 241 -38.66 -8.48 10.71
CA PHE A 241 -39.12 -7.64 11.81
C PHE A 241 -40.49 -6.99 11.49
N THR A 242 -41.55 -7.57 12.03
CA THR A 242 -42.96 -7.27 11.77
C THR A 242 -43.72 -6.90 13.07
N PRO A 243 -44.96 -6.38 12.99
CA PRO A 243 -45.69 -5.91 14.17
C PRO A 243 -46.07 -6.96 15.22
N ASP A 244 -46.03 -8.26 14.88
CA ASP A 244 -46.24 -9.35 15.84
C ASP A 244 -44.99 -9.75 16.62
N ASP A 245 -43.84 -9.18 16.27
CA ASP A 245 -42.58 -9.39 16.96
C ASP A 245 -42.43 -8.53 18.20
N THR A 246 -41.61 -9.01 19.14
CA THR A 246 -41.31 -8.29 20.37
C THR A 246 -39.85 -7.88 20.39
N PRO A 247 -39.52 -6.57 20.36
CA PRO A 247 -38.12 -6.14 20.39
C PRO A 247 -37.41 -6.55 21.68
N ILE A 248 -36.14 -6.95 21.57
CA ILE A 248 -35.35 -7.43 22.72
C ILE A 248 -34.28 -6.40 23.06
N ALA A 249 -34.43 -5.77 24.21
CA ALA A 249 -33.48 -4.79 24.74
C ALA A 249 -32.33 -5.45 25.52
N GLY A 250 -31.17 -4.80 25.55
CA GLY A 250 -30.03 -5.25 26.36
C GLY A 250 -29.17 -6.34 25.73
N VAL A 251 -29.39 -6.68 24.45
CA VAL A 251 -28.59 -7.65 23.70
C VAL A 251 -27.30 -6.98 23.25
N THR A 252 -26.16 -7.64 23.44
CA THR A 252 -24.86 -7.11 23.04
C THR A 252 -24.53 -7.57 21.64
N LEU A 253 -24.27 -6.61 20.76
CA LEU A 253 -23.74 -6.84 19.41
C LEU A 253 -22.27 -6.47 19.40
N ARG A 254 -21.48 -7.18 18.61
CA ARG A 254 -20.05 -6.93 18.41
C ARG A 254 -19.75 -6.80 16.94
N LEU A 255 -19.07 -5.72 16.58
CA LEU A 255 -18.55 -5.55 15.23
C LEU A 255 -17.20 -6.23 15.10
N CYS A 256 -17.08 -7.04 14.07
CA CYS A 256 -15.89 -7.79 13.71
C CYS A 256 -15.52 -7.45 12.26
N ASP A 257 -14.29 -7.77 11.88
CA ASP A 257 -13.84 -7.61 10.49
C ASP A 257 -14.40 -8.71 9.57
N ALA A 258 -13.97 -8.69 8.30
CA ALA A 258 -14.34 -9.69 7.31
C ALA A 258 -13.95 -11.14 7.69
N SER A 259 -12.99 -11.32 8.60
CA SER A 259 -12.54 -12.62 9.10
C SER A 259 -13.23 -13.07 10.39
N GLY A 260 -14.13 -12.24 10.93
CA GLY A 260 -14.85 -12.50 12.17
C GLY A 260 -14.08 -12.15 13.46
N LEU A 261 -12.92 -11.49 13.36
CA LEU A 261 -12.16 -11.01 14.51
C LEU A 261 -12.73 -9.67 15.03
N PRO A 262 -12.80 -9.47 16.37
CA PRO A 262 -13.32 -8.21 16.92
C PRO A 262 -12.53 -6.99 16.48
N ILE A 263 -13.23 -5.97 15.99
CA ILE A 263 -12.61 -4.67 15.71
C ILE A 263 -12.53 -3.89 17.00
N ASN A 264 -11.38 -3.33 17.33
CA ASN A 264 -11.26 -2.45 18.49
C ASN A 264 -11.64 -1.00 18.15
N GLY A 265 -12.37 -0.35 19.05
CA GLY A 265 -12.56 1.09 19.02
C GLY A 265 -11.30 1.84 19.48
N SER A 266 -11.32 3.17 19.38
CA SER A 266 -10.20 4.06 19.76
C SER A 266 -9.68 3.92 21.20
N ASN A 267 -10.43 3.23 22.06
CA ASN A 267 -10.07 2.90 23.44
C ASN A 267 -9.35 1.54 23.60
N GLY A 268 -9.05 0.86 22.50
CA GLY A 268 -8.41 -0.46 22.47
C GLY A 268 -9.31 -1.62 22.94
N ARG A 269 -10.63 -1.43 22.96
CA ARG A 269 -11.62 -2.47 23.31
C ARG A 269 -12.47 -2.83 22.12
N PRO A 270 -13.00 -4.06 22.04
CA PRO A 270 -13.94 -4.45 20.99
C PRO A 270 -15.09 -3.46 20.84
N MET A 271 -15.39 -3.11 19.59
CA MET A 271 -16.55 -2.31 19.24
C MET A 271 -17.79 -3.15 19.49
N THR A 272 -18.49 -2.79 20.56
CA THR A 272 -19.76 -3.41 20.95
C THR A 272 -20.82 -2.34 21.12
N THR A 273 -22.04 -2.68 20.75
CA THR A 273 -23.23 -1.88 21.04
C THR A 273 -24.27 -2.74 21.76
N VAL A 274 -25.27 -2.10 22.37
CA VAL A 274 -26.31 -2.80 23.11
C VAL A 274 -27.67 -2.33 22.61
N THR A 275 -28.56 -3.28 22.33
CA THR A 275 -29.91 -2.94 21.86
C THR A 275 -30.66 -2.08 22.85
N ASN A 276 -31.35 -1.06 22.33
CA ASN A 276 -32.20 -0.18 23.13
C ASN A 276 -33.56 -0.83 23.43
N ALA A 277 -34.49 -0.08 24.04
CA ALA A 277 -35.82 -0.57 24.41
C ALA A 277 -36.68 -1.03 23.22
N GLN A 278 -36.33 -0.62 22.00
CA GLN A 278 -36.95 -0.98 20.74
C GLN A 278 -36.18 -2.08 20.02
N GLY A 279 -35.24 -2.76 20.67
CA GLY A 279 -34.41 -3.80 20.06
C GLY A 279 -33.38 -3.27 19.06
N TYR A 280 -33.32 -1.95 18.85
CA TYR A 280 -32.46 -1.33 17.85
C TYR A 280 -31.02 -1.24 18.34
N TYR A 281 -30.08 -1.56 17.47
CA TYR A 281 -28.66 -1.34 17.65
C TYR A 281 -28.07 -0.58 16.45
N GLU A 282 -26.96 0.10 16.69
CA GLU A 282 -26.24 0.85 15.66
C GLU A 282 -24.74 0.90 15.97
N PHE A 283 -23.94 0.73 14.93
CA PHE A 283 -22.53 1.08 14.84
C PHE A 283 -22.41 2.31 13.94
N THR A 284 -21.69 3.34 14.41
CA THR A 284 -21.50 4.60 13.69
C THR A 284 -20.01 4.94 13.61
N GLY A 285 -19.64 5.82 12.68
CA GLY A 285 -18.24 6.23 12.54
C GLY A 285 -17.38 5.14 11.90
N LEU A 286 -17.99 4.29 11.08
CA LEU A 286 -17.30 3.19 10.41
C LEU A 286 -16.53 3.71 9.21
N ALA A 287 -15.28 3.28 9.07
CA ALA A 287 -14.54 3.44 7.83
C ALA A 287 -15.16 2.55 6.74
N PRO A 288 -14.96 2.86 5.45
CA PRO A 288 -15.24 1.92 4.38
C PRO A 288 -14.56 0.56 4.65
N GLY A 289 -15.23 -0.53 4.31
CA GLY A 289 -14.69 -1.87 4.50
C GLY A 289 -15.79 -2.93 4.64
N VAL A 290 -15.35 -4.15 4.94
CA VAL A 290 -16.25 -5.29 5.11
C VAL A 290 -16.29 -5.73 6.57
N TYR A 291 -17.51 -5.83 7.07
CA TYR A 291 -17.78 -6.07 8.48
C TYR A 291 -18.55 -7.36 8.69
N THR A 292 -18.36 -7.94 9.88
CA THR A 292 -19.21 -8.99 10.43
C THR A 292 -19.88 -8.46 11.68
N VAL A 293 -21.19 -8.63 11.78
CA VAL A 293 -21.93 -8.34 13.01
C VAL A 293 -22.19 -9.65 13.73
N PHE A 294 -21.69 -9.77 14.97
CA PHE A 294 -22.03 -10.87 15.86
C PHE A 294 -23.02 -10.43 16.91
N GLN A 295 -23.94 -11.31 17.22
CA GLN A 295 -24.79 -11.15 18.39
C GLN A 295 -24.33 -12.08 19.52
N THR A 296 -24.44 -11.58 20.75
CA THR A 296 -24.40 -12.44 21.93
C THR A 296 -25.80 -12.95 22.21
N GLN A 297 -26.04 -14.22 21.88
CA GLN A 297 -27.31 -14.92 22.11
C GLN A 297 -27.99 -14.50 23.44
N PRO A 298 -29.19 -13.89 23.38
CA PRO A 298 -29.92 -13.49 24.57
C PRO A 298 -30.37 -14.70 25.39
N THR A 299 -30.24 -14.60 26.71
CA THR A 299 -30.62 -15.69 27.63
C THR A 299 -32.12 -15.98 27.57
N GLY A 300 -32.47 -17.26 27.36
CA GLY A 300 -33.87 -17.71 27.33
C GLY A 300 -34.50 -17.70 25.93
N TYR A 301 -33.71 -17.39 24.91
CA TYR A 301 -34.08 -17.48 23.50
C TYR A 301 -33.24 -18.54 22.81
N VAL A 302 -33.66 -18.91 21.62
CA VAL A 302 -32.96 -19.77 20.68
C VAL A 302 -32.85 -18.98 19.38
N ASP A 303 -31.66 -18.98 18.81
CA ASP A 303 -31.32 -18.41 17.51
C ASP A 303 -32.40 -18.66 16.44
N GLY A 304 -32.79 -17.60 15.75
CA GLY A 304 -33.88 -17.54 14.78
C GLY A 304 -33.40 -17.66 13.32
N ILE A 305 -34.12 -17.00 12.42
CA ILE A 305 -33.67 -16.67 11.07
C ILE A 305 -33.16 -15.23 11.04
N ASP A 306 -31.86 -15.03 10.89
CA ASP A 306 -31.26 -13.72 10.68
C ASP A 306 -31.45 -13.25 9.24
N THR A 307 -31.52 -11.94 9.06
CA THR A 307 -31.75 -11.31 7.75
C THR A 307 -30.66 -10.29 7.43
N ALA A 308 -30.11 -10.42 6.22
CA ALA A 308 -29.17 -9.46 5.65
C ALA A 308 -29.79 -8.05 5.55
N GLY A 309 -28.96 -7.03 5.75
CA GLY A 309 -29.40 -5.65 5.69
C GLY A 309 -29.41 -5.05 4.28
N SER A 310 -29.61 -3.74 4.23
CA SER A 310 -29.77 -2.95 3.00
C SER A 310 -28.54 -2.94 2.08
N LEU A 311 -27.33 -3.19 2.61
CA LEU A 311 -26.09 -3.31 1.82
C LEU A 311 -25.69 -4.78 1.61
N GLY A 312 -26.62 -5.72 1.78
CA GLY A 312 -26.35 -7.15 1.68
C GLY A 312 -25.80 -7.73 2.97
N GLY A 313 -24.94 -8.75 2.85
CA GLY A 313 -24.45 -9.57 3.95
C GLY A 313 -24.99 -11.00 3.89
N ILE A 314 -24.35 -11.90 4.65
CA ILE A 314 -24.66 -13.33 4.67
C ILE A 314 -25.06 -13.72 6.10
N PRO A 315 -26.36 -13.92 6.39
CA PRO A 315 -26.82 -14.38 7.70
C PRO A 315 -26.48 -15.85 7.90
N MET A 316 -26.14 -16.24 9.13
CA MET A 316 -25.64 -17.57 9.48
C MET A 316 -26.73 -18.50 10.06
N ASN A 317 -27.76 -18.84 9.28
CA ASN A 317 -28.93 -19.54 9.82
C ASN A 317 -28.72 -21.06 10.08
N ALA A 318 -29.21 -21.57 11.21
CA ALA A 318 -28.96 -22.93 11.72
C ALA A 318 -29.50 -24.11 10.88
N ASP A 319 -30.24 -23.86 9.79
CA ASP A 319 -30.84 -24.88 8.91
C ASP A 319 -30.55 -24.64 7.41
N GLU A 320 -29.69 -23.67 7.07
CA GLU A 320 -29.31 -23.36 5.69
C GLU A 320 -27.92 -23.95 5.38
N TYR A 321 -27.77 -24.62 4.24
CA TYR A 321 -26.47 -25.16 3.81
C TYR A 321 -25.58 -23.99 3.38
N VAL A 322 -24.79 -23.47 4.32
CA VAL A 322 -23.66 -22.59 4.01
C VAL A 322 -22.48 -23.50 3.63
N ASP A 323 -21.75 -23.17 2.57
CA ASP A 323 -20.70 -24.03 2.04
C ASP A 323 -19.66 -24.41 3.12
N SER A 324 -19.35 -25.70 3.19
CA SER A 324 -18.61 -26.35 4.27
C SER A 324 -17.12 -25.99 4.32
N GLU A 325 -16.59 -25.32 3.30
CA GLU A 325 -15.20 -24.86 3.24
C GLU A 325 -15.04 -23.44 3.84
N ALA A 326 -16.03 -22.57 3.64
CA ALA A 326 -16.13 -21.23 4.27
C ALA A 326 -16.36 -21.28 5.80
N LEU A 327 -16.95 -22.37 6.31
CA LEU A 327 -17.34 -22.54 7.72
C LEU A 327 -16.22 -23.05 8.65
N ARG A 328 -15.10 -23.60 8.15
CA ARG A 328 -14.22 -24.42 9.01
C ARG A 328 -13.34 -23.66 10.01
N GLU A 329 -13.21 -22.34 9.88
CA GLU A 329 -12.46 -21.52 10.87
C GLU A 329 -13.27 -20.39 11.53
N LEU A 330 -14.38 -19.90 10.93
CA LEU A 330 -15.25 -18.90 11.58
C LEU A 330 -16.06 -19.48 12.76
N VAL A 331 -16.36 -20.78 12.70
CA VAL A 331 -17.35 -21.47 13.54
C VAL A 331 -16.85 -21.87 14.92
N THR A 332 -15.54 -22.00 15.15
CA THR A 332 -15.08 -22.69 16.37
C THR A 332 -15.22 -21.87 17.66
N ALA A 333 -15.52 -20.56 17.57
CA ALA A 333 -15.65 -19.70 18.75
C ALA A 333 -17.03 -19.05 19.00
N HIS A 334 -17.90 -18.89 17.98
CA HIS A 334 -19.04 -17.94 18.09
C HIS A 334 -20.43 -18.45 17.67
N GLY A 335 -20.59 -19.67 17.15
CA GLY A 335 -21.91 -20.23 16.82
C GLY A 335 -22.51 -19.66 15.53
N ASN A 336 -23.83 -19.79 15.37
CA ASN A 336 -24.61 -19.44 14.17
C ASN A 336 -25.17 -17.99 14.21
N ASP A 337 -24.86 -17.22 15.25
CA ASP A 337 -25.56 -15.96 15.55
C ASP A 337 -24.76 -14.75 15.00
N ALA A 338 -24.72 -14.63 13.66
CA ALA A 338 -23.88 -13.66 12.94
C ALA A 338 -24.40 -13.30 11.53
N ILE A 339 -24.13 -12.05 11.11
CA ILE A 339 -24.27 -11.59 9.72
C ILE A 339 -22.90 -11.21 9.20
N LEU A 340 -22.40 -11.98 8.23
CA LEU A 340 -21.07 -11.85 7.66
C LEU A 340 -21.07 -10.91 6.44
N ALA A 341 -19.88 -10.52 6.00
CA ALA A 341 -19.66 -9.89 4.69
C ALA A 341 -20.51 -8.64 4.42
N VAL A 342 -20.73 -7.81 5.45
CA VAL A 342 -21.43 -6.53 5.33
C VAL A 342 -20.49 -5.51 4.71
N VAL A 343 -20.64 -5.26 3.41
CA VAL A 343 -19.82 -4.28 2.67
C VAL A 343 -20.38 -2.88 2.93
N VAL A 344 -19.50 -1.97 3.32
CA VAL A 344 -19.83 -0.59 3.65
C VAL A 344 -18.87 0.33 2.92
N HIS A 345 -19.38 1.26 2.11
CA HIS A 345 -18.58 2.29 1.45
C HIS A 345 -18.61 3.61 2.24
N SER A 346 -17.84 4.59 1.76
CA SER A 346 -17.77 5.94 2.32
C SER A 346 -19.17 6.56 2.44
N GLY A 347 -19.60 6.85 3.67
CA GLY A 347 -20.88 7.48 3.98
C GLY A 347 -22.12 6.57 3.95
N ASP A 348 -21.94 5.27 3.74
CA ASP A 348 -23.05 4.32 3.64
C ASP A 348 -23.86 4.22 4.95
N LYS A 349 -25.15 3.90 4.77
CA LYS A 349 -26.08 3.63 5.88
C LYS A 349 -26.69 2.25 5.71
N GLY A 350 -26.02 1.28 6.30
CA GLY A 350 -26.53 -0.07 6.45
C GLY A 350 -27.68 -0.10 7.46
N THR A 351 -28.85 -0.54 7.03
CA THR A 351 -30.02 -0.73 7.87
C THR A 351 -30.54 -2.16 7.76
N ASP A 352 -31.36 -2.56 8.73
CA ASP A 352 -32.11 -3.81 8.69
C ASP A 352 -31.25 -5.09 8.79
N TYR A 353 -30.06 -4.98 9.40
CA TYR A 353 -29.23 -6.13 9.78
C TYR A 353 -29.82 -6.82 11.01
N ASN A 354 -30.76 -7.72 10.78
CA ASN A 354 -31.72 -8.13 11.79
C ASN A 354 -31.38 -9.51 12.34
N PHE A 355 -31.32 -9.59 13.67
CA PHE A 355 -31.16 -10.84 14.40
C PHE A 355 -32.50 -11.24 15.00
N SER A 356 -32.99 -12.43 14.65
CA SER A 356 -34.29 -12.88 15.09
C SER A 356 -34.17 -13.99 16.13
N GLU A 357 -35.11 -14.03 17.07
CA GLU A 357 -34.99 -14.86 18.26
C GLU A 357 -36.28 -15.60 18.55
N VAL A 358 -36.21 -16.90 18.81
CA VAL A 358 -37.39 -17.70 19.13
C VAL A 358 -37.42 -18.04 20.61
N GLN A 359 -38.51 -17.66 21.28
CA GLN A 359 -38.71 -18.02 22.68
C GLN A 359 -39.55 -19.30 22.81
N PHE A 360 -38.95 -20.35 23.35
CA PHE A 360 -39.66 -21.58 23.73
C PHE A 360 -39.96 -21.63 25.22
N LYS A 361 -41.20 -21.98 25.57
CA LYS A 361 -41.61 -22.19 26.97
C LYS A 361 -42.17 -23.58 27.17
N ARG A 362 -41.44 -24.42 27.91
CA ARG A 362 -41.92 -25.74 28.33
C ARG A 362 -42.96 -25.63 29.43
N ILE A 363 -44.11 -26.26 29.23
CA ILE A 363 -45.15 -26.42 30.25
C ILE A 363 -44.74 -27.64 31.11
N PRO A 364 -44.42 -27.44 32.40
CA PRO A 364 -43.91 -28.52 33.26
C PRO A 364 -44.96 -29.61 33.46
N TYR A 365 -44.48 -30.85 33.56
CA TYR A 365 -45.32 -31.96 34.01
C TYR A 365 -45.75 -31.73 35.45
N VAL A 366 -47.06 -31.77 35.72
CA VAL A 366 -47.57 -31.84 37.09
C VAL A 366 -47.85 -33.32 37.37
N PRO A 367 -46.95 -34.04 38.07
CA PRO A 367 -47.25 -35.40 38.49
C PRO A 367 -48.45 -35.41 39.45
N PRO A 368 -49.28 -36.47 39.43
CA PRO A 368 -50.28 -36.66 40.48
C PRO A 368 -49.58 -36.77 41.85
N PRO A 369 -50.24 -36.34 42.95
CA PRO A 369 -49.61 -36.33 44.27
C PRO A 369 -49.19 -37.75 44.69
N ASP A 370 -47.96 -37.87 45.17
CA ASP A 370 -47.42 -39.14 45.65
C ASP A 370 -48.22 -39.67 46.85
N PRO A 371 -48.48 -40.99 46.93
CA PRO A 371 -48.94 -41.61 48.16
C PRO A 371 -47.87 -41.52 49.26
N PRO A 372 -48.26 -41.48 50.55
CA PRO A 372 -47.35 -41.20 51.66
C PRO A 372 -46.24 -42.26 51.77
N THR A 373 -44.99 -41.80 51.89
CA THR A 373 -43.80 -42.64 52.04
C THR A 373 -43.49 -42.94 53.51
N ASP A 374 -43.12 -44.19 53.77
CA ASP A 374 -42.58 -44.69 55.04
C ASP A 374 -41.18 -44.11 55.32
N PRO A 375 -40.71 -44.04 56.58
CA PRO A 375 -39.49 -43.33 56.95
C PRO A 375 -38.21 -44.06 56.52
N ASP A 376 -37.25 -43.27 56.02
CA ASP A 376 -35.96 -43.73 55.52
C ASP A 376 -35.02 -44.34 56.60
N PRO A 377 -34.25 -45.39 56.26
CA PRO A 377 -33.13 -45.89 57.07
C PRO A 377 -31.86 -45.03 56.92
N PRO A 378 -30.91 -45.10 57.87
CA PRO A 378 -29.86 -44.09 58.02
C PRO A 378 -28.73 -44.17 56.98
N GLU A 379 -28.20 -43.00 56.64
CA GLU A 379 -27.10 -42.73 55.70
C GLU A 379 -25.80 -43.48 56.02
N ARG A 380 -25.16 -44.01 54.98
CA ARG A 380 -23.83 -44.62 55.01
C ARG A 380 -22.80 -43.64 54.41
N LEU A 381 -21.91 -43.13 55.26
CA LEU A 381 -20.78 -42.27 54.88
C LEU A 381 -19.75 -43.05 54.04
N LEU A 382 -19.34 -42.48 52.89
CA LEU A 382 -18.18 -42.90 52.10
C LEU A 382 -17.01 -41.91 52.28
N PRO A 383 -15.75 -42.36 52.26
CA PRO A 383 -14.58 -41.54 52.59
C PRO A 383 -14.09 -40.64 51.44
N ALA A 384 -13.47 -39.52 51.81
CA ALA A 384 -12.93 -38.49 50.94
C ALA A 384 -11.61 -38.88 50.24
N TYR A 385 -11.46 -38.46 48.98
CA TYR A 385 -10.22 -38.58 48.20
C TYR A 385 -9.23 -37.43 48.50
N PRO A 386 -7.91 -37.66 48.50
CA PRO A 386 -6.91 -36.63 48.81
C PRO A 386 -6.61 -35.69 47.63
N LYS A 387 -6.53 -34.38 47.93
CA LYS A 387 -6.00 -33.33 47.06
C LYS A 387 -4.49 -33.50 46.82
N LYS A 388 -4.05 -33.44 45.56
CA LYS A 388 -2.62 -33.26 45.21
C LYS A 388 -2.22 -31.79 45.31
N THR A 389 -1.13 -31.53 46.03
CA THR A 389 -0.44 -30.24 46.14
C THR A 389 0.68 -30.16 45.10
N TYR A 390 0.76 -29.06 44.36
CA TYR A 390 1.90 -28.73 43.48
C TYR A 390 2.96 -27.95 44.26
N VAL A 391 4.23 -28.21 43.94
CA VAL A 391 5.43 -27.54 44.48
C VAL A 391 5.91 -26.51 43.44
N PRO A 392 6.26 -25.27 43.81
CA PRO A 392 6.72 -24.27 42.85
C PRO A 392 8.20 -24.48 42.48
N TYR A 393 8.52 -24.38 41.19
CA TYR A 393 9.90 -24.36 40.69
C TYR A 393 10.44 -22.92 40.71
N ALA A 394 11.67 -22.77 41.19
CA ALA A 394 12.37 -21.50 41.32
C ALA A 394 13.06 -21.10 40.01
N ALA A 395 12.88 -19.85 39.59
CA ALA A 395 13.62 -19.25 38.48
C ALA A 395 15.04 -18.83 38.92
N PRO A 396 16.08 -18.97 38.06
CA PRO A 396 17.33 -18.24 38.23
C PRO A 396 17.26 -16.82 37.65
N ALA A 397 18.09 -15.95 38.23
CA ALA A 397 18.17 -14.50 38.05
C ALA A 397 18.83 -14.05 36.71
N PRO A 398 18.69 -12.77 36.30
CA PRO A 398 19.03 -12.30 34.96
C PRO A 398 20.53 -12.04 34.77
N TYR A 399 21.01 -12.23 33.53
CA TYR A 399 22.28 -11.67 33.06
C TYR A 399 22.05 -10.26 32.52
N VAL A 400 22.92 -9.34 32.94
CA VAL A 400 23.04 -7.96 32.47
C VAL A 400 24.24 -7.90 31.52
N LEU A 401 24.06 -7.32 30.34
CA LEU A 401 25.14 -6.73 29.55
C LEU A 401 24.73 -5.31 29.16
N GLU A 402 25.42 -4.34 29.75
CA GLU A 402 25.48 -2.95 29.29
C GLU A 402 26.54 -2.83 28.18
N GLN A 403 26.23 -2.14 27.08
CA GLN A 403 27.13 -1.14 26.47
C GLN A 403 26.44 -0.23 25.42
N LYS A 404 26.12 0.99 25.87
CA LYS A 404 26.21 2.36 25.33
C LYS A 404 26.39 2.71 23.82
N PRO A 405 26.01 3.96 23.43
CA PRO A 405 25.40 4.32 22.15
C PRO A 405 26.41 4.78 21.09
N PHE A 406 26.00 4.71 19.83
CA PHE A 406 26.64 5.45 18.74
C PHE A 406 25.66 6.48 18.17
N TYR A 407 26.13 7.73 18.10
CA TYR A 407 25.47 8.89 17.49
C TYR A 407 26.17 9.20 16.16
N GLY A 408 25.38 9.66 15.18
CA GLY A 408 25.84 10.38 13.99
C GLY A 408 25.32 9.71 12.71
N GLY A 409 24.65 10.39 11.78
CA GLY A 409 24.29 11.80 11.68
C GLY A 409 23.73 12.08 10.28
N SER A 410 22.81 13.05 10.21
CA SER A 410 22.46 13.93 9.09
C SER A 410 22.08 13.34 7.71
N GLY A 411 20.90 13.77 7.23
CA GLY A 411 20.72 14.12 5.81
C GLY A 411 19.72 13.24 5.07
N ILE A 412 18.64 13.86 4.59
CA ILE A 412 17.53 13.24 3.88
C ILE A 412 17.90 12.92 2.42
N PRO A 413 17.35 11.86 1.79
CA PRO A 413 16.42 12.02 0.65
C PRO A 413 15.19 11.09 0.75
N LEU A 414 14.38 10.99 -0.31
CA LEU A 414 13.24 10.07 -0.43
C LEU A 414 13.76 8.64 -0.56
N ASP A 415 13.59 7.83 0.47
CA ASP A 415 14.12 6.47 0.45
C ASP A 415 13.10 5.53 -0.24
N TYR A 416 13.63 4.58 -1.01
CA TYR A 416 12.89 3.41 -1.47
C TYR A 416 13.28 2.24 -0.57
N SER A 417 12.34 1.32 -0.38
CA SER A 417 12.54 0.10 0.42
C SER A 417 11.91 -1.09 -0.26
N TRP A 418 12.41 -2.25 0.12
CA TRP A 418 11.82 -3.54 -0.20
C TRP A 418 10.94 -3.97 0.95
N HIS A 419 9.78 -4.55 0.64
CA HIS A 419 8.87 -5.17 1.60
C HIS A 419 8.65 -6.62 1.18
N LEU A 420 9.42 -7.54 1.76
CA LEU A 420 9.35 -8.96 1.42
C LEU A 420 8.41 -9.70 2.34
N SER A 421 7.65 -10.63 1.77
CA SER A 421 6.56 -11.29 2.45
C SER A 421 6.43 -12.73 2.01
N VAL A 422 6.65 -13.64 2.96
CA VAL A 422 6.62 -15.08 2.72
C VAL A 422 5.18 -15.58 2.74
N ILE A 423 4.77 -16.25 1.66
CA ILE A 423 3.39 -16.61 1.35
C ILE A 423 3.23 -18.09 0.99
N ASN A 424 3.73 -19.02 1.79
CA ASN A 424 3.69 -20.49 1.60
C ASN A 424 2.37 -21.04 1.00
N ALA A 425 2.21 -20.98 -0.32
CA ALA A 425 0.99 -21.31 -1.05
C ALA A 425 -0.28 -20.69 -0.46
N GLY A 426 -0.26 -19.39 -0.12
CA GLY A 426 -1.40 -18.70 0.47
C GLY A 426 -1.52 -18.82 2.00
N GLN A 427 -0.52 -19.46 2.64
CA GLN A 427 -0.45 -19.62 4.09
C GLN A 427 0.57 -18.64 4.68
N PRO A 428 0.12 -17.57 5.36
CA PRO A 428 1.04 -16.64 5.97
C PRO A 428 1.84 -17.32 7.07
N ARG A 429 3.11 -16.91 7.17
CA ARG A 429 4.04 -17.34 8.19
C ARG A 429 3.50 -17.17 9.61
N ARG A 430 2.77 -16.09 9.89
CA ARG A 430 2.08 -15.90 11.18
C ARG A 430 0.68 -15.33 10.97
N MET A 431 -0.23 -15.69 11.86
CA MET A 431 -1.50 -14.97 12.00
C MET A 431 -1.33 -13.92 13.09
N ARG A 432 -1.76 -12.68 12.84
CA ARG A 432 -1.91 -11.71 13.92
C ARG A 432 -3.07 -12.15 14.81
N ASP A 433 -2.75 -12.75 15.96
CA ASP A 433 -3.72 -12.93 17.03
C ASP A 433 -3.90 -11.58 17.74
N THR A 434 -5.15 -11.15 17.87
CA THR A 434 -5.69 -9.98 18.59
C THR A 434 -5.92 -8.68 17.79
N ALA A 435 -7.16 -8.55 17.30
CA ALA A 435 -7.98 -7.33 17.32
C ALA A 435 -7.65 -6.15 16.38
N ASP A 436 -6.81 -6.36 15.37
CA ASP A 436 -6.63 -5.44 14.25
C ASP A 436 -7.51 -5.87 13.08
N ALA A 437 -8.57 -5.10 12.85
CA ALA A 437 -9.60 -5.30 11.83
C ALA A 437 -9.03 -5.44 10.41
N ILE A 438 -9.18 -6.58 9.75
CA ILE A 438 -8.98 -6.68 8.30
C ILE A 438 -10.08 -5.86 7.60
N ALA A 439 -9.89 -4.54 7.51
CA ALA A 439 -10.54 -3.74 6.49
C ALA A 439 -9.81 -4.08 5.19
N VAL A 440 -10.49 -4.81 4.31
CA VAL A 440 -10.04 -4.92 2.93
C VAL A 440 -10.37 -3.58 2.30
N ASP A 441 -9.34 -2.81 1.97
CA ASP A 441 -9.48 -1.66 1.09
C ASP A 441 -9.81 -2.21 -0.29
N SER A 442 -11.08 -2.11 -0.70
CA SER A 442 -11.48 -2.56 -2.03
C SER A 442 -11.33 -1.40 -2.99
N ASN A 443 -10.13 -1.20 -3.52
CA ASN A 443 -9.99 -0.51 -4.80
C ASN A 443 -10.85 -1.29 -5.81
N GLY A 444 -11.71 -0.60 -6.56
CA GLY A 444 -12.86 -1.16 -7.30
C GLY A 444 -12.61 -2.28 -8.33
N TYR A 445 -11.39 -2.84 -8.41
CA TYR A 445 -10.99 -3.94 -9.28
C TYR A 445 -11.50 -5.30 -8.84
N PHE A 446 -11.39 -5.68 -7.56
CA PHE A 446 -11.79 -7.00 -7.10
C PHE A 446 -12.18 -6.99 -5.63
N ASN A 447 -13.28 -7.67 -5.32
CA ASN A 447 -13.73 -7.89 -3.97
C ASN A 447 -13.36 -9.32 -3.56
N PRO A 448 -12.35 -9.51 -2.70
CA PRO A 448 -11.93 -10.84 -2.29
C PRO A 448 -12.94 -11.53 -1.40
N VAL A 449 -13.88 -10.81 -0.77
CA VAL A 449 -14.92 -11.45 0.06
C VAL A 449 -15.93 -12.17 -0.82
N SER A 450 -16.48 -11.48 -1.82
CA SER A 450 -17.43 -12.06 -2.79
C SER A 450 -16.77 -12.80 -3.94
N TRP A 451 -15.45 -12.70 -4.08
CA TRP A 451 -14.66 -13.21 -5.21
C TRP A 451 -15.15 -12.68 -6.56
N ALA A 452 -15.63 -11.44 -6.58
CA ALA A 452 -16.19 -10.79 -7.75
C ALA A 452 -15.45 -9.49 -8.06
N GLY A 453 -15.28 -9.18 -9.34
CA GLY A 453 -14.56 -7.98 -9.77
C GLY A 453 -14.47 -7.85 -11.29
N SER A 454 -13.57 -6.96 -11.71
CA SER A 454 -13.13 -6.76 -13.08
C SER A 454 -12.63 -8.06 -13.71
N SER A 455 -12.76 -8.14 -15.03
CA SER A 455 -12.29 -9.29 -15.80
C SER A 455 -10.76 -9.39 -15.71
N VAL A 456 -10.24 -10.54 -15.28
CA VAL A 456 -8.80 -10.81 -15.21
C VAL A 456 -8.33 -11.54 -16.48
N THR A 457 -8.80 -11.08 -17.64
CA THR A 457 -8.58 -11.73 -18.95
C THR A 457 -7.98 -10.81 -20.00
N ASP A 458 -7.65 -9.58 -19.62
CA ASP A 458 -7.18 -8.52 -20.52
C ASP A 458 -5.66 -8.60 -20.76
N GLY A 459 -4.97 -9.47 -20.04
CA GLY A 459 -3.57 -9.81 -20.30
C GLY A 459 -3.43 -11.00 -21.25
N ARG A 460 -2.45 -10.95 -22.15
CA ARG A 460 -2.05 -12.10 -22.97
C ARG A 460 -0.62 -12.52 -22.67
N TRP A 461 -0.45 -13.77 -22.28
CA TRP A 461 0.84 -14.40 -22.05
C TRP A 461 1.27 -15.21 -23.27
N ILE A 462 2.54 -15.15 -23.62
CA ILE A 462 3.16 -15.92 -24.70
C ILE A 462 4.44 -16.53 -24.14
N ILE A 463 4.40 -17.83 -23.83
CA ILE A 463 5.55 -18.56 -23.29
C ILE A 463 6.23 -19.31 -24.44
N ALA A 464 7.55 -19.20 -24.51
CA ALA A 464 8.36 -19.87 -25.51
C ALA A 464 9.10 -21.06 -24.94
N ASN A 465 9.43 -22.02 -25.79
CA ASN A 465 10.33 -23.11 -25.44
C ASN A 465 11.79 -22.64 -25.29
N ASN A 466 12.68 -23.56 -24.90
CA ASN A 466 14.12 -23.33 -24.69
C ASN A 466 14.89 -22.90 -25.97
N GLN A 467 14.21 -22.81 -27.12
CA GLN A 467 14.73 -22.25 -28.37
C GLN A 467 14.18 -20.85 -28.69
N GLY A 468 13.40 -20.25 -27.79
CA GLY A 468 12.74 -18.96 -27.97
C GLY A 468 11.57 -18.99 -28.95
N THR A 469 10.99 -20.16 -29.22
CA THR A 469 9.79 -20.30 -30.06
C THR A 469 8.53 -20.32 -29.21
N ALA A 470 7.58 -19.42 -29.46
CA ALA A 470 6.30 -19.36 -28.75
C ALA A 470 5.47 -20.64 -28.89
N GLU A 471 5.08 -21.25 -27.76
CA GLU A 471 4.33 -22.51 -27.71
C GLU A 471 3.03 -22.40 -26.92
N ASN A 472 3.03 -21.73 -25.77
CA ASN A 472 1.86 -21.63 -24.88
C ASN A 472 1.29 -20.21 -24.84
N TYR A 473 -0.04 -20.11 -24.72
CA TYR A 473 -0.77 -18.85 -24.72
C TYR A 473 -1.86 -18.86 -23.64
N TYR A 474 -1.85 -17.85 -22.77
CA TYR A 474 -2.85 -17.69 -21.71
C TYR A 474 -3.50 -16.31 -21.80
N HIS A 475 -4.74 -16.22 -21.33
CA HIS A 475 -5.51 -14.98 -21.23
C HIS A 475 -5.79 -14.71 -19.76
N PHE A 476 -4.82 -14.10 -19.10
CA PHE A 476 -4.83 -13.84 -17.67
C PHE A 476 -4.22 -12.47 -17.41
N GLY A 477 -4.89 -11.62 -16.64
CA GLY A 477 -4.38 -10.32 -16.24
C GLY A 477 -5.33 -9.16 -16.50
N MET A 478 -4.97 -7.99 -16.01
CA MET A 478 -5.77 -6.76 -16.13
C MET A 478 -5.04 -5.69 -16.94
N GLU A 479 -5.78 -4.66 -17.38
CA GLU A 479 -5.18 -3.46 -17.94
C GLU A 479 -4.20 -2.84 -16.91
N LYS A 480 -3.01 -2.43 -17.38
CA LYS A 480 -1.87 -1.95 -16.57
C LYS A 480 -1.26 -2.96 -15.58
N GLY A 481 -1.72 -4.21 -15.55
CA GLY A 481 -1.13 -5.22 -14.68
C GLY A 481 0.35 -5.48 -15.01
N ILE A 482 1.17 -5.60 -13.98
CA ILE A 482 2.57 -6.00 -14.04
C ILE A 482 2.62 -7.52 -13.88
N PRO A 483 3.21 -8.27 -14.83
CA PRO A 483 3.26 -9.73 -14.74
C PRO A 483 4.25 -10.17 -13.64
N VAL A 484 3.88 -11.23 -12.93
CA VAL A 484 4.74 -11.92 -11.95
C VAL A 484 4.71 -13.42 -12.22
N VAL A 485 5.80 -14.11 -11.89
CA VAL A 485 5.98 -15.55 -12.15
C VAL A 485 6.64 -16.19 -10.94
N GLY A 486 6.27 -17.43 -10.67
CA GLY A 486 7.02 -18.35 -9.82
C GLY A 486 6.19 -19.53 -9.33
N ASP A 487 6.85 -20.52 -8.72
CA ASP A 487 6.27 -21.71 -8.09
C ASP A 487 5.59 -21.37 -6.75
N PHE A 488 4.42 -20.75 -6.80
CA PHE A 488 3.72 -20.28 -5.59
C PHE A 488 3.13 -21.42 -4.76
N ASP A 489 2.85 -22.59 -5.36
CA ASP A 489 2.28 -23.73 -4.67
C ASP A 489 3.30 -24.81 -4.23
N GLY A 490 4.52 -24.76 -4.78
CA GLY A 490 5.65 -25.63 -4.44
C GLY A 490 5.65 -26.95 -5.18
N ASP A 491 5.03 -27.00 -6.37
CA ASP A 491 4.95 -28.22 -7.19
C ASP A 491 6.11 -28.37 -8.18
N GLY A 492 6.98 -27.36 -8.26
CA GLY A 492 8.12 -27.28 -9.15
C GLY A 492 7.80 -26.75 -10.55
N VAL A 493 6.60 -26.22 -10.78
CA VAL A 493 6.19 -25.58 -12.05
C VAL A 493 5.78 -24.14 -11.77
N ASP A 494 6.39 -23.19 -12.47
CA ASP A 494 6.07 -21.79 -12.26
C ASP A 494 4.67 -21.41 -12.74
N GLN A 495 3.92 -20.74 -11.87
CA GLN A 495 2.60 -20.19 -12.18
C GLN A 495 2.67 -18.71 -12.57
N ILE A 496 1.61 -18.25 -13.23
CA ILE A 496 1.48 -16.86 -13.68
C ILE A 496 0.65 -16.04 -12.69
N GLY A 497 0.97 -14.76 -12.59
CA GLY A 497 0.16 -13.81 -11.83
C GLY A 497 0.28 -12.39 -12.35
N VAL A 498 -0.58 -11.51 -11.87
CA VAL A 498 -0.46 -10.07 -12.13
C VAL A 498 -0.57 -9.26 -10.85
N PHE A 499 0.19 -8.18 -10.80
CA PHE A 499 0.09 -7.13 -9.80
C PHE A 499 -0.55 -5.88 -10.42
N VAL A 500 -1.55 -5.31 -9.75
CA VAL A 500 -2.26 -4.09 -10.16
C VAL A 500 -2.54 -3.28 -8.90
N ASP A 501 -1.93 -2.10 -8.77
CA ASP A 501 -2.22 -1.11 -7.73
C ASP A 501 -2.34 -1.71 -6.31
N GLY A 502 -1.34 -2.52 -5.93
CA GLY A 502 -1.29 -3.18 -4.62
C GLY A 502 -1.94 -4.56 -4.56
N GLN A 503 -2.72 -4.95 -5.57
CA GLN A 503 -3.41 -6.24 -5.62
C GLN A 503 -2.67 -7.24 -6.49
N TRP A 504 -2.52 -8.45 -5.99
CA TRP A 504 -1.95 -9.59 -6.67
C TRP A 504 -3.06 -10.60 -6.99
N PHE A 505 -3.07 -11.06 -8.24
CA PHE A 505 -3.93 -12.12 -8.75
C PHE A 505 -3.03 -13.23 -9.25
N VAL A 506 -2.96 -14.33 -8.53
CA VAL A 506 -2.07 -15.45 -8.82
C VAL A 506 -2.91 -16.66 -9.21
N ASP A 507 -2.69 -17.17 -10.42
CA ASP A 507 -3.27 -18.42 -10.94
C ASP A 507 -2.57 -19.62 -10.29
N VAL A 508 -2.77 -19.77 -8.98
CA VAL A 508 -2.05 -20.74 -8.15
C VAL A 508 -2.40 -22.18 -8.50
N ASN A 509 -3.47 -22.40 -9.28
CA ASN A 509 -3.85 -23.73 -9.75
C ASN A 509 -3.36 -24.03 -11.18
N GLY A 510 -2.72 -23.04 -11.83
CA GLY A 510 -2.00 -23.18 -13.09
C GLY A 510 -2.87 -23.43 -14.32
N ASN A 511 -4.16 -23.09 -14.29
CA ASN A 511 -5.07 -23.40 -15.39
C ASN A 511 -5.19 -22.30 -16.46
N GLY A 512 -4.58 -21.14 -16.21
CA GLY A 512 -4.53 -19.98 -17.08
C GLY A 512 -5.76 -19.08 -17.03
N VAL A 513 -6.63 -19.23 -16.03
CA VAL A 513 -7.91 -18.54 -15.88
C VAL A 513 -8.11 -18.13 -14.44
N TRP A 514 -8.48 -16.88 -14.21
CA TRP A 514 -8.90 -16.43 -12.89
C TRP A 514 -10.21 -17.09 -12.45
N ASP A 515 -10.15 -17.97 -11.46
CA ASP A 515 -11.30 -18.70 -10.94
C ASP A 515 -11.29 -18.92 -9.42
N ASP A 516 -12.14 -19.81 -8.93
CA ASP A 516 -12.32 -20.08 -7.50
C ASP A 516 -11.15 -20.82 -6.87
N GLY A 517 -10.23 -21.40 -7.65
CA GLY A 517 -9.04 -22.08 -7.18
C GLY A 517 -7.85 -21.16 -6.87
N ASP A 518 -7.97 -19.87 -7.14
CA ASP A 518 -6.83 -18.95 -7.21
C ASP A 518 -6.47 -18.20 -5.93
N LEU A 519 -5.37 -17.47 -5.96
CA LEU A 519 -4.85 -16.72 -4.82
C LEU A 519 -4.92 -15.21 -5.08
N TRP A 520 -5.68 -14.52 -4.23
CA TRP A 520 -5.72 -13.06 -4.19
C TRP A 520 -4.90 -12.54 -3.00
N ILE A 521 -4.14 -11.45 -3.21
CA ILE A 521 -3.33 -10.80 -2.17
C ILE A 521 -3.42 -9.28 -2.33
N MET A 522 -3.42 -8.55 -1.24
CA MET A 522 -3.18 -7.11 -1.15
C MET A 522 -1.85 -6.91 -0.43
N LEU A 523 -0.87 -6.37 -1.14
CA LEU A 523 0.46 -5.99 -0.65
C LEU A 523 1.05 -4.95 -1.61
N GLY A 524 1.22 -3.71 -1.14
CA GLY A 524 1.73 -2.58 -1.92
C GLY A 524 0.63 -1.62 -2.36
N ALA A 525 1.02 -0.66 -3.19
CA ALA A 525 0.19 0.40 -3.74
C ALA A 525 0.52 0.67 -5.23
N GLU A 526 -0.20 1.62 -5.84
CA GLU A 526 0.11 2.09 -7.19
C GLU A 526 1.55 2.62 -7.28
N GLY A 527 2.30 2.15 -8.29
CA GLY A 527 3.68 2.57 -8.55
C GLY A 527 4.76 1.72 -7.87
N ASP A 528 4.38 0.77 -7.02
CA ASP A 528 5.30 -0.24 -6.50
C ASP A 528 5.69 -1.24 -7.59
N GLN A 529 6.94 -1.75 -7.51
CA GLN A 529 7.42 -2.83 -8.36
C GLN A 529 7.23 -4.16 -7.64
N PRO A 530 6.38 -5.08 -8.17
CA PRO A 530 6.27 -6.41 -7.61
C PRO A 530 7.55 -7.20 -7.87
N VAL A 531 7.93 -8.02 -6.89
CA VAL A 531 9.05 -8.95 -6.99
C VAL A 531 8.65 -10.31 -6.42
N THR A 532 9.21 -11.37 -6.98
CA THR A 532 8.97 -12.74 -6.56
C THR A 532 10.30 -13.45 -6.34
N GLY A 533 10.31 -14.40 -5.41
CA GLY A 533 11.49 -15.21 -5.09
C GLY A 533 11.26 -16.06 -3.85
N ASP A 534 12.00 -17.15 -3.70
CA ASP A 534 11.97 -17.98 -2.49
C ASP A 534 12.89 -17.37 -1.41
N TRP A 535 12.34 -16.48 -0.58
CA TRP A 535 13.15 -15.70 0.36
C TRP A 535 13.57 -16.50 1.59
N ASP A 536 12.91 -17.63 1.87
CA ASP A 536 13.16 -18.44 3.05
C ASP A 536 13.71 -19.84 2.72
N GLY A 537 13.75 -20.23 1.44
CA GLY A 537 14.34 -21.47 0.96
C GLY A 537 13.44 -22.68 1.22
N ASP A 538 12.12 -22.50 1.35
CA ASP A 538 11.16 -23.60 1.52
C ASP A 538 10.78 -24.30 0.21
N GLY A 539 11.33 -23.81 -0.91
CA GLY A 539 11.09 -24.28 -2.27
C GLY A 539 9.84 -23.67 -2.90
N LYS A 540 9.31 -22.58 -2.35
CA LYS A 540 8.15 -21.86 -2.91
C LYS A 540 8.48 -20.42 -3.20
N THR A 541 7.86 -19.92 -4.23
CA THR A 541 7.90 -18.50 -4.55
C THR A 541 7.07 -17.69 -3.57
N ASP A 542 7.72 -16.71 -2.97
CA ASP A 542 7.11 -15.68 -2.16
C ASP A 542 6.97 -14.37 -2.94
N ILE A 543 6.32 -13.39 -2.32
CA ILE A 543 6.08 -12.08 -2.92
C ILE A 543 6.80 -10.98 -2.16
N GLY A 544 7.05 -9.89 -2.85
CA GLY A 544 7.47 -8.65 -2.25
C GLY A 544 7.20 -7.48 -3.17
N ILE A 545 7.48 -6.29 -2.67
CA ILE A 545 7.41 -5.05 -3.44
C ILE A 545 8.68 -4.24 -3.23
N PHE A 546 9.03 -3.44 -4.23
CA PHE A 546 10.05 -2.41 -4.14
C PHE A 546 9.44 -1.06 -4.54
N GLY A 547 9.49 -0.11 -3.62
CA GLY A 547 8.74 1.13 -3.78
C GLY A 547 9.11 2.22 -2.77
N PRO A 548 8.37 3.33 -2.77
CA PRO A 548 8.55 4.40 -1.79
C PRO A 548 8.51 3.84 -0.36
N SER A 549 9.42 4.30 0.50
CA SER A 549 9.44 3.82 1.88
C SER A 549 8.19 4.19 2.67
N TRP A 550 7.72 3.23 3.46
CA TRP A 550 6.57 3.40 4.32
C TRP A 550 6.96 4.02 5.67
N ILE A 551 5.97 4.59 6.36
CA ILE A 551 6.16 5.33 7.61
C ILE A 551 6.84 4.48 8.71
N GLY A 552 6.66 3.16 8.69
CA GLY A 552 7.25 2.21 9.64
C GLY A 552 8.68 1.74 9.31
N ASP A 553 9.16 1.94 8.09
CA ASP A 553 10.37 1.30 7.58
C ASP A 553 11.64 1.66 8.35
N PRO A 554 11.91 2.92 8.73
CA PRO A 554 13.10 3.26 9.51
C PRO A 554 13.20 2.51 10.85
N SER A 555 12.05 2.13 11.43
CA SER A 555 12.01 1.34 12.66
C SER A 555 12.20 -0.14 12.38
N ALA A 556 11.59 -0.67 11.32
CA ALA A 556 11.76 -2.07 10.88
C ALA A 556 13.22 -2.38 10.53
N LEU A 557 13.88 -1.49 9.78
CA LEU A 557 15.29 -1.59 9.38
C LEU A 557 16.27 -1.62 10.55
N GLN A 558 15.94 -0.96 11.67
CA GLN A 558 16.76 -1.00 12.89
C GLN A 558 16.56 -2.28 13.71
N ALA A 559 15.40 -2.93 13.56
CA ALA A 559 15.02 -4.08 14.36
C ALA A 559 15.62 -5.39 13.83
N GLU A 560 15.70 -5.56 12.50
CA GLU A 560 16.31 -6.75 11.88
C GLU A 560 16.76 -6.40 10.45
N ALA A 561 18.06 -6.61 10.19
CA ALA A 561 18.61 -6.61 8.84
C ALA A 561 18.79 -8.07 8.38
N GLY A 562 18.63 -8.33 7.08
CA GLY A 562 18.75 -9.65 6.46
C GLY A 562 17.42 -10.35 6.10
N LEU A 563 17.52 -11.27 5.13
CA LEU A 563 16.47 -12.14 4.62
C LEU A 563 15.79 -12.98 5.73
N PRO A 564 14.58 -13.50 5.46
CA PRO A 564 13.93 -14.43 6.37
C PRO A 564 14.71 -15.71 6.65
N ASP A 565 14.44 -16.32 7.81
CA ASP A 565 14.93 -17.67 8.09
C ASP A 565 13.99 -18.73 7.50
N GLY A 566 14.54 -19.83 6.98
CA GLY A 566 13.77 -20.91 6.34
C GLY A 566 12.91 -21.78 7.25
N GLN A 567 12.77 -21.42 8.53
CA GLN A 567 11.81 -22.05 9.44
C GLN A 567 10.76 -21.10 9.98
N ASN A 568 10.77 -19.84 9.54
CA ASN A 568 9.81 -18.85 9.99
C ASN A 568 9.86 -18.63 11.53
N GLU A 569 11.07 -18.56 12.09
CA GLU A 569 11.32 -18.23 13.49
C GLU A 569 11.95 -16.82 13.62
N PRO A 570 11.30 -15.87 14.32
CA PRO A 570 11.88 -14.55 14.55
C PRO A 570 13.12 -14.67 15.41
N ASN A 571 14.21 -14.07 14.94
CA ASN A 571 15.41 -13.87 15.73
C ASN A 571 15.22 -12.70 16.73
N GLY A 572 14.34 -12.86 17.74
CA GLY A 572 14.26 -11.93 18.88
C GLY A 572 12.87 -11.47 19.30
N GLY A 573 12.81 -10.28 19.90
CA GLY A 573 11.56 -9.65 20.38
C GLY A 573 10.70 -9.16 19.21
N TYR A 574 9.37 -9.20 19.37
CA TYR A 574 8.36 -9.01 18.32
C TYR A 574 8.66 -7.85 17.34
N LYS A 575 8.88 -8.22 16.07
CA LYS A 575 9.36 -7.37 14.98
C LYS A 575 8.32 -6.38 14.43
N ASN A 576 7.03 -6.71 14.51
CA ASN A 576 5.92 -5.92 13.95
C ASN A 576 4.73 -5.78 14.91
N LEU A 577 4.97 -5.79 16.22
CA LEU A 577 3.99 -5.28 17.19
C LEU A 577 4.37 -3.84 17.50
N PRO A 578 3.73 -2.84 16.87
CA PRO A 578 3.92 -1.44 17.25
C PRO A 578 3.66 -1.30 18.75
N LYS A 579 4.60 -0.71 19.50
CA LYS A 579 4.30 -0.30 20.88
C LYS A 579 3.31 0.87 20.90
N THR A 580 3.16 1.57 19.76
CA THR A 580 2.26 2.69 19.53
C THR A 580 1.83 2.78 18.05
N PRO A 581 0.59 3.20 17.73
CA PRO A 581 0.06 3.28 16.35
C PRO A 581 0.91 4.02 15.31
N GLN A 582 1.79 4.93 15.74
CA GLN A 582 2.70 5.70 14.88
C GLN A 582 3.94 4.91 14.39
N GLN A 583 4.07 3.63 14.76
CA GLN A 583 5.26 2.80 14.50
C GLN A 583 4.97 1.57 13.62
N SER A 584 3.74 1.38 13.16
CA SER A 584 3.42 0.31 12.22
C SER A 584 3.86 0.70 10.81
N PRO A 585 4.40 -0.22 10.00
CA PRO A 585 4.17 -0.15 8.56
C PRO A 585 2.65 0.00 8.36
N THR A 586 2.22 1.07 7.68
CA THR A 586 0.80 1.47 7.63
C THR A 586 -0.04 0.52 6.80
N GLU A 587 0.55 -0.20 5.84
CA GLU A 587 -0.16 -1.15 5.00
C GLU A 587 -0.02 -2.58 5.50
N ARG A 588 -1.13 -3.32 5.42
CA ARG A 588 -1.26 -4.69 5.90
C ARG A 588 -1.22 -5.63 4.70
N ARG A 589 -0.51 -6.75 4.81
CA ARG A 589 -0.71 -7.83 3.84
C ARG A 589 -2.05 -8.49 4.15
N THR A 590 -2.95 -8.50 3.20
CA THR A 590 -4.19 -9.29 3.28
C THR A 590 -4.22 -10.28 2.14
N MET A 591 -4.67 -11.50 2.35
CA MET A 591 -4.71 -12.52 1.30
C MET A 591 -5.88 -13.46 1.48
N LYS A 592 -6.33 -14.06 0.39
CA LYS A 592 -7.35 -15.10 0.38
C LYS A 592 -7.00 -16.11 -0.70
N LYS A 593 -6.72 -17.34 -0.27
CA LYS A 593 -6.57 -18.49 -1.17
C LYS A 593 -7.95 -19.07 -1.40
N THR A 594 -8.33 -19.27 -2.65
CA THR A 594 -9.64 -19.72 -3.15
C THR A 594 -10.81 -18.79 -2.82
N ALA A 595 -11.86 -18.86 -3.63
CA ALA A 595 -13.10 -18.11 -3.40
C ALA A 595 -13.75 -18.45 -2.06
N GLU A 596 -13.60 -19.69 -1.60
CA GLU A 596 -14.18 -20.20 -0.37
C GLU A 596 -13.24 -20.08 0.83
N GLY A 597 -11.96 -19.79 0.61
CA GLY A 597 -10.98 -19.76 1.70
C GLY A 597 -11.06 -18.51 2.56
N ARG A 598 -10.32 -18.53 3.67
CA ARG A 598 -10.40 -17.44 4.67
C ARG A 598 -9.51 -16.26 4.26
N LEU A 599 -10.04 -15.03 4.40
CA LEU A 599 -9.23 -13.83 4.42
C LEU A 599 -8.27 -13.85 5.61
N ARG A 600 -7.00 -13.71 5.30
CA ARG A 600 -5.89 -13.75 6.24
C ARG A 600 -5.16 -12.44 6.15
N ALA A 601 -4.73 -11.93 7.30
CA ALA A 601 -3.81 -10.81 7.36
C ALA A 601 -2.51 -11.26 8.00
N ASP A 602 -1.43 -10.68 7.51
CA ASP A 602 -0.12 -10.75 8.11
C ASP A 602 0.55 -9.37 8.10
N ALA A 603 1.60 -9.24 8.90
CA ALA A 603 2.55 -8.17 8.72
C ALA A 603 3.50 -8.52 7.56
N ILE A 604 4.08 -7.50 6.94
CA ILE A 604 5.27 -7.70 6.11
C ILE A 604 6.38 -8.22 6.98
N ASP A 605 7.10 -9.18 6.45
CA ASP A 605 8.05 -9.91 7.26
C ASP A 605 9.40 -9.22 7.33
N HIS A 606 9.85 -8.63 6.22
CA HIS A 606 11.15 -7.97 6.12
C HIS A 606 11.07 -6.67 5.34
N VAL A 607 11.83 -5.70 5.82
CA VAL A 607 11.97 -4.39 5.18
C VAL A 607 13.45 -4.11 4.99
N PHE A 608 13.87 -3.75 3.77
CA PHE A 608 15.27 -3.47 3.43
C PHE A 608 15.44 -2.13 2.74
N ARG A 609 16.66 -1.62 2.74
CA ARG A 609 17.06 -0.46 1.94
C ARG A 609 18.16 -0.86 0.98
N TYR A 610 17.77 -1.04 -0.28
CA TYR A 610 18.69 -1.41 -1.34
C TYR A 610 18.16 -0.86 -2.67
N GLY A 611 18.83 0.18 -3.20
CA GLY A 611 18.35 0.92 -4.38
C GLY A 611 17.64 2.24 -4.04
N THR A 612 17.15 2.90 -5.08
CA THR A 612 16.54 4.24 -5.08
C THR A 612 15.44 4.36 -6.13
N ALA A 613 14.69 5.46 -6.11
CA ALA A 613 13.68 5.76 -7.12
C ALA A 613 14.25 5.68 -8.56
N GLY A 614 13.54 4.97 -9.44
CA GLY A 614 13.91 4.78 -10.85
C GLY A 614 14.79 3.57 -11.13
N ASP A 615 15.24 2.86 -10.10
CA ASP A 615 15.86 1.55 -10.24
C ASP A 615 14.83 0.49 -10.58
N ARG A 616 15.24 -0.56 -11.31
CA ARG A 616 14.40 -1.74 -11.54
C ARG A 616 14.78 -2.84 -10.56
N ALA A 617 13.80 -3.30 -9.80
CA ALA A 617 13.97 -4.38 -8.83
C ALA A 617 14.14 -5.73 -9.55
N VAL A 618 15.06 -6.55 -9.05
CA VAL A 618 15.29 -7.92 -9.51
C VAL A 618 15.53 -8.84 -8.33
N ALA A 619 15.27 -10.12 -8.50
CA ALA A 619 15.46 -11.14 -7.48
C ALA A 619 15.96 -12.44 -8.11
N GLY A 620 16.77 -13.19 -7.37
CA GLY A 620 17.28 -14.49 -7.79
C GLY A 620 18.24 -15.09 -6.78
N ASP A 621 18.46 -16.40 -6.88
CA ASP A 621 19.50 -17.14 -6.18
C ASP A 621 20.84 -16.96 -6.88
N TRP A 622 21.54 -15.89 -6.53
CA TRP A 622 22.83 -15.55 -7.15
C TRP A 622 23.98 -16.51 -6.79
N ASN A 623 23.80 -17.37 -5.77
CA ASN A 623 24.88 -18.13 -5.16
C ASN A 623 24.67 -19.66 -5.20
N GLY A 624 23.45 -20.11 -5.50
CA GLY A 624 23.05 -21.51 -5.62
C GLY A 624 22.73 -22.19 -4.30
N ASP A 625 22.35 -21.45 -3.26
CA ASP A 625 21.97 -22.02 -1.95
C ASP A 625 20.49 -22.35 -1.82
N GLY A 626 19.70 -22.07 -2.85
CA GLY A 626 18.25 -22.24 -2.92
C GLY A 626 17.47 -21.09 -2.30
N ILE A 627 18.11 -19.97 -1.94
CA ILE A 627 17.44 -18.79 -1.37
C ILE A 627 17.58 -17.63 -2.35
N ALA A 628 16.45 -17.12 -2.82
CA ALA A 628 16.41 -15.90 -3.61
C ALA A 628 16.82 -14.70 -2.76
N THR A 629 17.63 -13.83 -3.35
CA THR A 629 18.07 -12.57 -2.72
C THR A 629 17.77 -11.40 -3.66
N ILE A 630 17.96 -10.18 -3.20
CA ILE A 630 17.51 -8.98 -3.93
C ILE A 630 18.63 -8.38 -4.80
N GLY A 631 18.24 -7.55 -5.76
CA GLY A 631 19.14 -6.76 -6.56
C GLY A 631 18.44 -5.61 -7.25
N ILE A 632 19.22 -4.68 -7.79
CA ILE A 632 18.69 -3.59 -8.62
C ILE A 632 19.45 -3.45 -9.93
N TYR A 633 18.73 -3.07 -10.98
CA TYR A 633 19.26 -2.70 -12.27
C TYR A 633 19.11 -1.19 -12.50
N ARG A 634 20.23 -0.52 -12.75
CA ARG A 634 20.29 0.92 -12.99
C ARG A 634 21.14 1.22 -14.21
N ASN A 635 20.48 1.71 -15.26
CA ASN A 635 21.14 2.28 -16.44
C ASN A 635 22.16 1.37 -17.15
N GLY A 636 21.98 0.05 -17.18
CA GLY A 636 22.97 -0.89 -17.74
C GLY A 636 23.80 -1.66 -16.71
N VAL A 637 23.68 -1.28 -15.44
CA VAL A 637 24.51 -1.80 -14.35
C VAL A 637 23.63 -2.59 -13.38
N TRP A 638 24.09 -3.79 -13.02
CA TRP A 638 23.48 -4.66 -12.02
C TRP A 638 24.18 -4.49 -10.69
N TYR A 639 23.40 -4.46 -9.62
CA TYR A 639 23.86 -4.42 -8.22
C TYR A 639 23.13 -5.53 -7.46
N LEU A 640 23.82 -6.61 -7.11
CA LEU A 640 23.22 -7.82 -6.51
C LEU A 640 23.65 -7.96 -5.05
N ASP A 641 22.68 -8.14 -4.15
CA ASP A 641 22.87 -8.38 -2.71
C ASP A 641 23.09 -9.88 -2.47
N VAL A 642 24.32 -10.37 -2.68
CA VAL A 642 24.59 -11.82 -2.77
C VAL A 642 24.48 -12.53 -1.44
N ASP A 643 24.75 -11.83 -0.34
CA ASP A 643 24.68 -12.40 1.00
C ASP A 643 23.30 -12.20 1.67
N GLY A 644 22.36 -11.57 0.97
CA GLY A 644 20.98 -11.37 1.42
C GLY A 644 20.86 -10.53 2.68
N ASN A 645 21.86 -9.69 2.98
CA ASN A 645 21.85 -8.89 4.21
C ASN A 645 21.04 -7.58 4.04
N GLY A 646 20.66 -7.23 2.80
CA GLY A 646 19.91 -6.03 2.44
C GLY A 646 20.72 -4.74 2.54
N GLN A 647 22.05 -4.81 2.51
CA GLN A 647 23.00 -3.71 2.64
C GLN A 647 24.21 -3.92 1.74
N TRP A 648 24.59 -2.86 1.01
CA TRP A 648 25.79 -2.90 0.19
C TRP A 648 27.07 -3.16 1.00
N SER A 649 27.74 -4.27 0.70
CA SER A 649 28.84 -4.87 1.45
C SER A 649 29.84 -5.58 0.53
N GLU A 650 30.95 -6.09 1.06
CA GLU A 650 32.01 -6.70 0.22
C GLU A 650 31.62 -7.98 -0.56
N PRO A 651 30.69 -8.83 -0.09
CA PRO A 651 30.19 -9.97 -0.87
C PRO A 651 29.36 -9.60 -2.11
N ASP A 652 28.86 -8.37 -2.18
CA ASP A 652 27.93 -7.93 -3.21
C ASP A 652 28.59 -7.67 -4.56
N LEU A 653 27.78 -7.71 -5.62
CA LEU A 653 28.27 -7.68 -6.99
C LEU A 653 27.78 -6.45 -7.73
N GLU A 654 28.73 -5.76 -8.38
CA GLU A 654 28.47 -4.68 -9.32
C GLU A 654 29.09 -5.04 -10.68
N PHE A 655 28.30 -5.00 -11.76
CA PHE A 655 28.82 -5.22 -13.12
C PHE A 655 27.90 -4.65 -14.20
N GLU A 656 28.47 -4.40 -15.39
CA GLU A 656 27.73 -3.93 -16.56
C GLU A 656 27.25 -5.10 -17.42
N PHE A 657 25.94 -5.21 -17.60
CA PHE A 657 25.32 -6.14 -18.54
C PHE A 657 24.01 -5.54 -19.05
N GLY A 658 24.09 -4.75 -20.13
CA GLY A 658 22.94 -4.06 -20.72
C GLY A 658 23.19 -2.59 -21.04
N GLN A 659 22.11 -1.84 -21.24
CA GLN A 659 22.06 -0.39 -21.45
C GLN A 659 20.84 0.22 -20.75
N SER A 660 20.74 1.54 -20.71
CA SER A 660 19.70 2.26 -19.97
C SER A 660 18.26 1.86 -20.27
N ASP A 661 17.96 1.51 -21.52
CA ASP A 661 16.60 1.24 -21.98
C ASP A 661 16.25 -0.26 -21.96
N ASP A 662 17.15 -1.10 -21.44
CA ASP A 662 16.90 -2.53 -21.29
C ASP A 662 15.98 -2.82 -20.11
N VAL A 663 15.18 -3.88 -20.26
CA VAL A 663 14.47 -4.53 -19.16
C VAL A 663 15.32 -5.67 -18.61
N PRO A 664 15.70 -5.66 -17.33
CA PRO A 664 16.42 -6.77 -16.72
C PRO A 664 15.50 -8.00 -16.65
N VAL A 665 16.08 -9.18 -16.83
CA VAL A 665 15.42 -10.47 -16.63
C VAL A 665 16.37 -11.40 -15.89
N VAL A 666 15.83 -12.30 -15.07
CA VAL A 666 16.60 -13.20 -14.21
C VAL A 666 16.02 -14.60 -14.36
N GLY A 667 16.89 -15.60 -14.41
CA GLY A 667 16.49 -17.01 -14.34
C GLY A 667 17.68 -17.97 -14.49
N ASP A 668 17.45 -19.24 -14.18
CA ASP A 668 18.38 -20.35 -14.37
C ASP A 668 18.26 -20.95 -15.79
N TRP A 669 18.96 -20.34 -16.73
CA TRP A 669 18.91 -20.73 -18.14
C TRP A 669 19.64 -22.05 -18.44
N ASN A 670 20.46 -22.54 -17.51
CA ASN A 670 21.35 -23.67 -17.74
C ASN A 670 21.07 -24.89 -16.82
N GLY A 671 20.19 -24.72 -15.84
CA GLY A 671 19.72 -25.77 -14.92
C GLY A 671 20.73 -26.15 -13.85
N ASP A 672 21.62 -25.23 -13.46
CA ASP A 672 22.63 -25.47 -12.42
C ASP A 672 22.19 -25.02 -11.01
N GLY A 673 20.99 -24.45 -10.90
CA GLY A 673 20.39 -23.92 -9.68
C GLY A 673 20.91 -22.54 -9.29
N ILE A 674 21.64 -21.84 -10.15
CA ILE A 674 22.10 -20.46 -9.92
C ILE A 674 21.40 -19.53 -10.89
N ASP A 675 20.73 -18.50 -10.40
CA ASP A 675 20.09 -17.52 -11.27
C ASP A 675 21.10 -16.65 -12.02
N GLN A 676 20.87 -16.50 -13.32
CA GLN A 676 21.72 -15.76 -14.24
C GLN A 676 20.99 -14.54 -14.80
N VAL A 677 21.76 -13.53 -15.19
CA VAL A 677 21.20 -12.27 -15.66
C VAL A 677 20.91 -12.26 -17.17
N GLY A 678 19.93 -11.46 -17.56
CA GLY A 678 19.61 -11.23 -18.96
C GLY A 678 19.02 -9.85 -19.18
N VAL A 679 18.97 -9.42 -20.44
CA VAL A 679 18.30 -8.16 -20.83
C VAL A 679 17.39 -8.33 -22.03
N TYR A 680 16.24 -7.67 -21.96
CA TYR A 680 15.25 -7.55 -23.02
C TYR A 680 15.21 -6.13 -23.59
N ARG A 681 15.23 -6.03 -24.92
CA ARG A 681 15.03 -4.77 -25.64
C ARG A 681 14.26 -4.97 -26.93
N ALA A 682 13.08 -4.38 -27.01
CA ALA A 682 12.30 -4.28 -28.24
C ALA A 682 12.18 -5.61 -29.01
N GLY A 683 11.77 -6.67 -28.31
CA GLY A 683 11.60 -8.01 -28.86
C GLY A 683 12.86 -8.86 -28.92
N LYS A 684 13.99 -8.37 -28.39
CA LYS A 684 15.29 -9.07 -28.43
C LYS A 684 15.82 -9.37 -27.03
N TRP A 685 16.02 -10.65 -26.76
CA TRP A 685 16.57 -11.20 -25.52
C TRP A 685 18.07 -11.41 -25.65
N ARG A 686 18.81 -11.21 -24.55
CA ARG A 686 20.24 -11.51 -24.41
C ARG A 686 20.47 -12.09 -23.03
N LEU A 687 20.84 -13.36 -22.94
CA LEU A 687 20.92 -14.11 -21.70
C LEU A 687 22.36 -14.55 -21.42
N ASP A 688 22.88 -14.23 -20.24
CA ASP A 688 24.24 -14.59 -19.77
C ASP A 688 24.33 -16.06 -19.37
N THR A 689 24.11 -16.97 -20.32
CA THR A 689 24.00 -18.41 -20.02
C THR A 689 25.29 -19.08 -19.55
N ASN A 690 26.43 -18.39 -19.65
CA ASN A 690 27.71 -18.88 -19.12
C ASN A 690 28.09 -18.22 -17.77
N GLY A 691 27.24 -17.33 -17.24
CA GLY A 691 27.39 -16.65 -15.95
C GLY A 691 28.64 -15.79 -15.84
N ASN A 692 29.22 -15.36 -16.97
CA ASN A 692 30.48 -14.61 -16.97
C ASN A 692 30.29 -13.10 -16.82
N ARG A 693 29.03 -12.63 -16.84
CA ARG A 693 28.58 -11.25 -16.64
C ARG A 693 29.09 -10.31 -17.72
N GLN A 694 29.36 -10.84 -18.92
CA GLN A 694 29.84 -10.10 -20.06
C GLN A 694 29.07 -10.49 -21.30
N LEU A 695 28.50 -9.50 -22.00
CA LEU A 695 27.81 -9.75 -23.24
C LEU A 695 28.78 -10.21 -24.35
N ASP A 696 28.80 -11.51 -24.65
CA ASP A 696 29.72 -12.12 -25.61
C ASP A 696 29.04 -13.11 -26.59
N ALA A 697 29.85 -13.95 -27.27
CA ALA A 697 29.37 -14.86 -28.31
C ALA A 697 28.82 -16.19 -27.77
N GLN A 698 28.98 -16.45 -26.48
CA GLN A 698 28.50 -17.63 -25.76
C GLN A 698 27.10 -17.40 -25.17
N ASP A 699 26.65 -16.14 -25.13
CA ASP A 699 25.31 -15.76 -24.69
C ASP A 699 24.23 -16.13 -25.69
N GLN A 700 23.07 -16.48 -25.15
CA GLN A 700 21.91 -16.79 -25.96
C GLN A 700 21.17 -15.51 -26.36
N VAL A 701 20.71 -15.47 -27.61
CA VAL A 701 20.02 -14.32 -28.17
C VAL A 701 18.78 -14.79 -28.92
N PHE A 702 17.61 -14.38 -28.42
CA PHE A 702 16.31 -14.75 -29.00
C PHE A 702 15.56 -13.54 -29.55
N SER A 703 14.56 -13.81 -30.38
CA SER A 703 13.60 -12.80 -30.85
C SER A 703 12.18 -13.24 -30.50
N LEU A 704 11.57 -12.56 -29.52
CA LEU A 704 10.24 -12.84 -29.01
C LEU A 704 9.66 -11.54 -28.45
N GLY A 705 8.44 -11.18 -28.85
CA GLY A 705 7.75 -9.94 -28.44
C GLY A 705 8.13 -8.68 -29.24
N GLY A 706 7.67 -7.54 -28.76
CA GLY A 706 7.89 -6.19 -29.30
C GLY A 706 8.21 -5.13 -28.24
N ALA A 707 8.42 -3.88 -28.66
CA ALA A 707 8.87 -2.80 -27.77
C ALA A 707 7.96 -2.51 -26.56
N ASP A 708 6.66 -2.79 -26.68
CA ASP A 708 5.66 -2.52 -25.66
C ASP A 708 5.30 -3.78 -24.83
N ASP A 709 5.91 -4.93 -25.14
CA ASP A 709 5.67 -6.17 -24.42
C ASP A 709 6.59 -6.28 -23.19
N THR A 710 6.08 -6.84 -22.09
CA THR A 710 6.84 -7.03 -20.85
C THR A 710 7.46 -8.42 -20.84
N PRO A 711 8.78 -8.57 -20.65
CA PRO A 711 9.41 -9.88 -20.57
C PRO A 711 9.03 -10.61 -19.27
N ILE A 712 8.88 -11.93 -19.35
CA ILE A 712 8.68 -12.83 -18.20
C ILE A 712 9.62 -14.03 -18.30
N VAL A 713 9.95 -14.62 -17.17
CA VAL A 713 10.88 -15.75 -17.03
C VAL A 713 10.34 -16.71 -15.98
N GLY A 714 10.47 -18.00 -16.21
CA GLY A 714 10.18 -19.05 -15.22
C GLY A 714 10.24 -20.46 -15.80
N ASP A 715 10.21 -21.45 -14.92
CA ASP A 715 10.19 -22.89 -15.25
C ASP A 715 8.74 -23.36 -15.46
N PHE A 716 8.20 -23.07 -16.65
CA PHE A 716 6.79 -23.36 -16.96
C PHE A 716 6.53 -24.83 -17.29
N ASP A 717 7.57 -25.66 -17.44
CA ASP A 717 7.44 -27.10 -17.73
C ASP A 717 8.00 -28.03 -16.65
N GLY A 718 8.57 -27.46 -15.59
CA GLY A 718 9.07 -28.16 -14.40
C GLY A 718 10.32 -28.98 -14.66
N ASP A 719 11.14 -28.59 -15.65
CA ASP A 719 12.36 -29.31 -16.02
C ASP A 719 13.61 -28.81 -15.28
N GLY A 720 13.46 -27.77 -14.46
CA GLY A 720 14.51 -27.09 -13.71
C GLY A 720 15.31 -26.09 -14.54
N THR A 721 14.85 -25.70 -15.73
CA THR A 721 15.45 -24.64 -16.54
C THR A 721 14.44 -23.56 -16.90
N ASP A 722 14.85 -22.31 -16.76
CA ASP A 722 13.93 -21.20 -17.01
C ASP A 722 13.71 -20.90 -18.49
N GLN A 723 12.45 -20.66 -18.82
CA GLN A 723 12.01 -20.30 -20.16
C GLN A 723 11.64 -18.83 -20.26
N ILE A 724 11.79 -18.28 -21.47
CA ILE A 724 11.42 -16.89 -21.75
C ILE A 724 9.97 -16.79 -22.23
N GLY A 725 9.32 -15.69 -21.88
CA GLY A 725 8.00 -15.35 -22.40
C GLY A 725 7.76 -13.85 -22.47
N VAL A 726 6.61 -13.45 -23.00
CA VAL A 726 6.18 -12.05 -22.97
C VAL A 726 4.72 -11.92 -22.54
N TYR A 727 4.45 -10.86 -21.78
CA TYR A 727 3.12 -10.42 -21.38
C TYR A 727 2.71 -9.16 -22.14
N GLN A 728 1.47 -9.14 -22.63
CA GLN A 728 0.86 -8.01 -23.34
C GLN A 728 -0.37 -7.53 -22.56
N SER A 729 -0.29 -6.33 -21.98
CA SER A 729 -1.41 -5.71 -21.25
C SER A 729 -2.49 -5.18 -22.21
N GLY A 730 -3.78 -5.30 -21.84
CA GLY A 730 -4.93 -4.78 -22.60
C GLY A 730 -5.19 -5.48 -23.94
N ALA A 731 -4.72 -6.71 -24.11
CA ALA A 731 -4.90 -7.49 -25.31
C ALA A 731 -6.27 -8.17 -25.33
N THR A 732 -7.24 -7.61 -26.08
CA THR A 732 -8.54 -8.29 -26.26
C THR A 732 -8.37 -9.66 -26.95
N PRO A 733 -9.23 -10.66 -26.64
CA PRO A 733 -9.17 -12.01 -27.22
C PRO A 733 -9.18 -12.06 -28.77
N ASP A 734 -9.58 -10.97 -29.43
CA ASP A 734 -9.69 -10.84 -30.88
C ASP A 734 -8.40 -10.42 -31.62
N ARG A 735 -7.25 -10.25 -30.93
CA ARG A 735 -5.93 -10.17 -31.59
C ARG A 735 -5.50 -11.56 -32.12
N GLN A 736 -6.23 -12.07 -33.11
CA GLN A 736 -5.74 -13.13 -33.99
C GLN A 736 -4.43 -12.64 -34.61
N ALA A 737 -3.37 -13.41 -34.39
CA ALA A 737 -2.10 -13.20 -35.06
C ALA A 737 -2.33 -13.05 -36.57
N VAL A 738 -1.77 -11.98 -37.15
CA VAL A 738 -1.46 -11.95 -38.56
C VAL A 738 -0.46 -13.08 -38.80
N ILE A 739 -0.96 -14.24 -39.24
CA ILE A 739 -0.15 -15.35 -39.71
C ILE A 739 0.67 -14.82 -40.90
N PRO A 740 2.02 -14.84 -40.86
CA PRO A 740 2.80 -14.65 -42.07
C PRO A 740 2.55 -15.88 -42.93
N THR A 741 1.72 -15.71 -43.96
CA THR A 741 1.59 -16.72 -45.02
C THR A 741 2.96 -16.97 -45.61
N SER A 742 3.42 -18.21 -45.52
CA SER A 742 4.61 -18.68 -46.23
C SER A 742 4.46 -18.38 -47.72
N ARG A 743 5.41 -17.62 -48.28
CA ARG A 743 5.58 -17.56 -49.73
C ARG A 743 6.30 -18.83 -50.19
N ARG A 744 5.79 -19.36 -51.31
CA ARG A 744 6.26 -20.52 -52.07
C ARG A 744 7.77 -20.66 -52.19
#